data_AF-A0A0B4CZX6-F1
#
_entry.id   AF-A0A0B4CZX6-F1
#
_cell.length_a   1.000
_cell.length_b   1.000
_cell.length_c   1.000
_cell.angle_alpha   90.00
_cell.angle_beta   90.00
_cell.angle_gamma   90.00
#
_symmetry.space_group_name_H-M   'P 1'
#
loop_
_entity.id
_entity.type
_entity.pdbx_description
1 polymer ?
#
loop_
_entity_poly.entity_id
_entity_poly.type
_entity_poly.pdbx_seq_one_letter_code
_entity_poly.pdbx_strand_id
1 'polypeptide(L)'
;MCETGAIIPQDEDVIAGLEQTEVSFLRTLFGDDAAAMQVWTAAGETPVTDPALAAVLCRGLGLTTAELHALTDALDPTFSLSDGVDANGLAALYRLRTVFRLFGWSIADGLRLLACLGADTDPSRAVLMKVDSPEDLIRLCDALDQLAALARWMDSVEISPSTLCAILIPTEAGAVPDLSDTDRAWLDALGTASAPLAIHAETFFEFQDWHGPVFIEAETWLAHLQARGDILHPSGIFRANVTVDQIETVVADMLKTASVDLEHPQNSARREQLVTRLLRLHDNQVQAVLAHIATLSRSLTAAGADPLTRWAQTSPLDLLDILLNDGDDRQRFFWMEGLKRYVSVIEAFGLGDIDLWIAGHRQHWLSATFGANLQPLSLDQLFHLQAFAALQVGAANDATWRGYLAFVNEGQQDADQTDWHIAAVDTLAVLFGTAPEEMTLYLQDILGPEHVPTDIETLETIVRHVRLAEDLAVSADGLLALKAVANAGETADWQAAATAAEAGLAQFNDGSQVPAYRHAFAELKRDALVAAYMKTKVAGDLDLTETIKDRDALYRHLLLDVDVTSAVPTSPIVEAASSLQLYISRALSGLEPEIGFYDRDALQAQWELDQDYRQWEVNQKLALYPQNYIEPELRYVTSPEFDELLQAVSGKSVDTDAV
;
A
#
# COMPACT_ATOMS: atom_id res chain seq x y z
N MET A 1 -45.08 -40.97 -42.04
CA MET A 1 -45.64 -42.26 -41.57
C MET A 1 -45.03 -42.50 -40.19
N CYS A 2 -45.86 -42.36 -39.14
CA CYS A 2 -45.82 -42.91 -37.76
C CYS A 2 -44.45 -43.16 -37.07
N GLU A 3 -44.21 -42.93 -35.77
CA GLU A 3 -44.89 -42.34 -34.60
C GLU A 3 -43.96 -42.58 -33.38
N THR A 4 -43.97 -41.69 -32.37
CA THR A 4 -43.71 -41.89 -30.91
C THR A 4 -42.48 -42.68 -30.41
N GLY A 5 -41.69 -42.30 -29.40
CA GLY A 5 -41.82 -41.33 -28.32
C GLY A 5 -41.10 -41.90 -27.08
N ALA A 6 -40.29 -41.10 -26.38
CA ALA A 6 -39.90 -41.36 -25.00
C ALA A 6 -39.62 -40.02 -24.30
N ILE A 7 -40.54 -39.68 -23.41
CA ILE A 7 -40.59 -38.49 -22.56
C ILE A 7 -39.54 -38.66 -21.46
N ILE A 8 -38.64 -37.69 -21.30
CA ILE A 8 -37.85 -37.51 -20.07
C ILE A 8 -38.68 -36.60 -19.15
N PRO A 9 -38.81 -36.91 -17.85
CA PRO A 9 -39.68 -36.15 -16.95
C PRO A 9 -39.17 -34.70 -16.83
N GLN A 10 -40.08 -33.75 -16.91
CA GLN A 10 -39.82 -32.39 -16.49
C GLN A 10 -39.62 -32.40 -14.98
N ASP A 11 -38.42 -32.04 -14.53
CA ASP A 11 -38.22 -31.60 -13.15
C ASP A 11 -38.98 -30.28 -12.97
N GLU A 12 -40.10 -30.37 -12.24
CA GLU A 12 -40.84 -29.24 -11.70
C GLU A 12 -40.03 -28.62 -10.55
N ASP A 13 -39.00 -27.84 -10.87
CA ASP A 13 -38.44 -26.82 -9.97
C ASP A 13 -37.61 -25.77 -10.75
N VAL A 14 -38.12 -25.35 -11.91
CA VAL A 14 -37.54 -24.20 -12.63
C VAL A 14 -38.24 -22.93 -12.14
N ILE A 15 -37.56 -22.18 -11.28
CA ILE A 15 -37.93 -20.81 -10.91
C ILE A 15 -37.94 -19.97 -12.21
N ALA A 16 -39.11 -19.45 -12.59
CA ALA A 16 -39.25 -18.56 -13.73
C ALA A 16 -38.47 -17.24 -13.48
N GLY A 17 -37.43 -16.99 -14.28
CA GLY A 17 -36.55 -15.81 -14.16
C GLY A 17 -35.07 -16.07 -14.51
N LEU A 18 -34.65 -17.33 -14.58
CA LEU A 18 -33.31 -17.73 -15.03
C LEU A 18 -33.37 -18.38 -16.42
N GLU A 19 -33.79 -17.61 -17.43
CA GLU A 19 -33.49 -18.02 -18.79
C GLU A 19 -31.97 -17.93 -18.98
N GLN A 20 -31.35 -19.07 -19.32
CA GLN A 20 -29.91 -19.28 -19.55
C GLN A 20 -29.33 -18.36 -20.65
N THR A 21 -29.20 -17.07 -20.35
CA THR A 21 -28.48 -16.09 -21.19
C THR A 21 -27.02 -15.97 -20.79
N GLU A 22 -26.64 -16.50 -19.63
CA GLU A 22 -25.26 -16.47 -19.13
C GLU A 22 -24.52 -17.76 -19.50
N VAL A 23 -23.45 -17.61 -20.28
CA VAL A 23 -22.47 -18.67 -20.55
C VAL A 23 -21.75 -18.98 -19.23
N SER A 24 -21.71 -20.25 -18.82
CA SER A 24 -21.03 -20.63 -17.57
C SER A 24 -19.55 -20.23 -17.59
N PHE A 25 -18.97 -19.93 -16.43
CA PHE A 25 -17.57 -19.51 -16.35
C PHE A 25 -16.60 -20.57 -16.93
N LEU A 26 -16.89 -21.86 -16.72
CA LEU A 26 -16.13 -22.96 -17.32
C LEU A 26 -16.22 -22.95 -18.86
N ARG A 27 -17.40 -22.62 -19.41
CA ARG A 27 -17.62 -22.46 -20.86
C ARG A 27 -16.90 -21.23 -21.42
N THR A 28 -16.76 -20.17 -20.62
CA THR A 28 -15.97 -18.98 -20.97
C THR A 28 -14.47 -19.30 -21.03
N LEU A 29 -13.96 -20.13 -20.12
CA LEU A 29 -12.54 -20.51 -20.09
C LEU A 29 -12.18 -21.54 -21.17
N PHE A 30 -13.00 -22.59 -21.32
CA PHE A 30 -12.64 -23.76 -22.12
C PHE A 30 -13.41 -23.89 -23.44
N GLY A 31 -14.40 -23.03 -23.71
CA GLY A 31 -15.19 -23.09 -24.93
C GLY A 31 -15.83 -24.47 -25.14
N ASP A 32 -15.63 -25.05 -26.32
CA ASP A 32 -16.15 -26.38 -26.65
C ASP A 32 -15.64 -27.50 -25.75
N ASP A 33 -14.46 -27.34 -25.15
CA ASP A 33 -13.86 -28.33 -24.27
C ASP A 33 -14.46 -28.34 -22.84
N ALA A 34 -15.34 -27.39 -22.49
CA ALA A 34 -15.87 -27.25 -21.13
C ALA A 34 -16.63 -28.49 -20.62
N ALA A 35 -17.36 -29.18 -21.49
CA ALA A 35 -18.06 -30.42 -21.11
C ALA A 35 -17.07 -31.56 -20.79
N ALA A 36 -15.98 -31.66 -21.54
CA ALA A 36 -14.91 -32.63 -21.28
C ALA A 36 -14.17 -32.30 -19.98
N MET A 37 -13.87 -31.02 -19.74
CA MET A 37 -13.28 -30.55 -18.48
C MET A 37 -14.15 -30.89 -17.27
N GLN A 38 -15.46 -30.67 -17.35
CA GLN A 38 -16.37 -31.01 -16.26
C GLN A 38 -16.32 -32.52 -15.93
N VAL A 39 -16.29 -33.38 -16.95
CA VAL A 39 -16.18 -34.84 -16.78
C VAL A 39 -14.85 -35.21 -16.13
N TRP A 40 -13.73 -34.68 -16.63
CA TRP A 40 -12.41 -34.96 -16.04
C TRP A 40 -12.32 -34.50 -14.59
N THR A 41 -12.75 -33.28 -14.28
CA THR A 41 -12.69 -32.74 -12.90
C THR A 41 -13.65 -33.41 -11.93
N ALA A 42 -14.78 -33.94 -12.42
CA ALA A 42 -15.73 -34.69 -11.60
C ALA A 42 -15.23 -36.10 -11.28
N ALA A 43 -14.49 -36.72 -12.22
CA ALA A 43 -13.85 -38.00 -11.99
C ALA A 43 -12.62 -37.87 -11.08
N GLY A 44 -11.76 -36.87 -11.32
CA GLY A 44 -10.53 -36.65 -10.54
C GLY A 44 -9.48 -37.76 -10.69
N GLU A 45 -9.55 -38.55 -11.76
CA GLU A 45 -8.68 -39.73 -11.99
C GLU A 45 -7.69 -39.53 -13.16
N THR A 46 -7.84 -38.45 -13.94
CA THR A 46 -7.00 -38.19 -15.12
C THR A 46 -5.84 -37.27 -14.75
N PRO A 47 -4.58 -37.72 -14.86
CA PRO A 47 -3.43 -36.94 -14.44
C PRO A 47 -3.12 -35.79 -15.42
N VAL A 48 -2.48 -34.72 -14.94
CA VAL A 48 -2.07 -33.58 -15.81
C VAL A 48 -1.16 -34.02 -16.96
N THR A 49 -0.42 -35.13 -16.79
CA THR A 49 0.47 -35.67 -17.83
C THR A 49 -0.27 -36.32 -19.00
N ASP A 50 -1.58 -36.56 -18.89
CA ASP A 50 -2.39 -37.02 -20.01
C ASP A 50 -2.38 -35.97 -21.14
N PRO A 51 -2.00 -36.34 -22.38
CA PRO A 51 -1.81 -35.38 -23.46
C PRO A 51 -3.11 -34.69 -23.90
N ALA A 52 -4.27 -35.32 -23.74
CA ALA A 52 -5.55 -34.71 -24.09
C ALA A 52 -5.96 -33.67 -23.05
N LEU A 53 -5.88 -34.02 -21.76
CA LEU A 53 -6.15 -33.09 -20.67
C LEU A 53 -5.16 -31.90 -20.68
N ALA A 54 -3.86 -32.16 -20.80
CA ALA A 54 -2.83 -31.13 -20.85
C ALA A 54 -3.08 -30.12 -21.99
N ALA A 55 -3.46 -30.60 -23.17
CA ALA A 55 -3.74 -29.74 -24.32
C ALA A 55 -4.98 -28.84 -24.09
N VAL A 56 -6.01 -29.35 -23.42
CA VAL A 56 -7.20 -28.59 -23.06
C VAL A 56 -6.89 -27.56 -21.98
N LEU A 57 -6.16 -27.95 -20.92
CA LEU A 57 -5.68 -27.05 -19.87
C LEU A 57 -4.83 -25.90 -20.44
N CYS A 58 -3.86 -26.21 -21.30
CA CYS A 58 -3.03 -25.20 -21.96
C CYS A 58 -3.87 -24.22 -22.78
N ARG A 59 -4.85 -24.69 -23.56
CA ARG A 59 -5.72 -23.81 -24.35
C ARG A 59 -6.62 -22.94 -23.48
N GLY A 60 -7.32 -23.53 -22.53
CA GLY A 60 -8.32 -22.80 -21.73
C GLY A 60 -7.69 -21.83 -20.71
N LEU A 61 -6.55 -22.19 -20.14
CA LEU A 61 -5.81 -21.32 -19.22
C LEU A 61 -4.81 -20.41 -19.94
N GLY A 62 -4.54 -20.64 -21.23
CA GLY A 62 -3.55 -19.89 -22.01
C GLY A 62 -2.13 -20.10 -21.47
N LEU A 63 -1.76 -21.35 -21.20
CA LEU A 63 -0.46 -21.77 -20.69
C LEU A 63 0.35 -22.44 -21.78
N THR A 64 1.67 -22.29 -21.73
CA THR A 64 2.61 -23.18 -22.42
C THR A 64 2.76 -24.50 -21.66
N THR A 65 3.25 -25.54 -22.33
CA THR A 65 3.52 -26.84 -21.69
C THR A 65 4.53 -26.72 -20.54
N ALA A 66 5.53 -25.83 -20.67
CA ALA A 66 6.52 -25.59 -19.63
C ALA A 66 5.90 -24.91 -18.39
N GLU A 67 5.00 -23.94 -18.60
CA GLU A 67 4.30 -23.27 -17.51
C GLU A 67 3.31 -24.19 -16.79
N LEU A 68 2.59 -25.03 -17.55
CA LEU A 68 1.72 -26.06 -16.96
C LEU A 68 2.54 -27.03 -16.10
N HIS A 69 3.72 -27.46 -16.57
CA HIS A 69 4.60 -28.32 -15.80
C HIS A 69 5.10 -27.64 -14.52
N ALA A 70 5.57 -26.39 -14.60
CA ALA A 70 6.04 -25.64 -13.42
C ALA A 70 4.92 -25.44 -12.37
N LEU A 71 3.70 -25.11 -12.81
CA LEU A 71 2.54 -25.02 -11.91
C LEU A 71 2.17 -26.37 -11.30
N THR A 72 2.28 -27.45 -12.10
CA THR A 72 2.03 -28.81 -11.62
C THR A 72 3.02 -29.16 -10.53
N ASP A 73 4.32 -28.99 -10.75
CA ASP A 73 5.36 -29.29 -9.77
C ASP A 73 5.17 -28.54 -8.44
N ALA A 74 4.73 -27.27 -8.52
CA ALA A 74 4.47 -26.45 -7.33
C ALA A 74 3.22 -26.86 -6.54
N LEU A 75 2.17 -27.38 -7.22
CA LEU A 75 0.88 -27.71 -6.63
C LEU A 75 0.71 -29.20 -6.32
N ASP A 76 1.48 -30.08 -6.95
CA ASP A 76 1.38 -31.53 -6.81
C ASP A 76 1.46 -32.03 -5.36
N PRO A 77 2.32 -31.47 -4.48
CA PRO A 77 2.37 -31.87 -3.07
C PRO A 77 1.05 -31.70 -2.32
N THR A 78 0.18 -30.79 -2.77
CA THR A 78 -1.08 -30.45 -2.11
C THR A 78 -2.31 -30.99 -2.83
N PHE A 79 -2.27 -31.06 -4.17
CA PHE A 79 -3.42 -31.40 -5.00
C PHE A 79 -3.29 -32.73 -5.75
N SER A 80 -2.13 -33.40 -5.71
CA SER A 80 -1.89 -34.69 -6.40
C SER A 80 -2.28 -34.66 -7.87
N LEU A 81 -1.94 -33.56 -8.56
CA LEU A 81 -2.26 -33.32 -9.97
C LEU A 81 -1.66 -34.39 -10.90
N SER A 82 -0.57 -35.03 -10.48
CA SER A 82 0.07 -36.17 -11.14
C SER A 82 -0.75 -37.46 -11.06
N ASP A 83 -1.68 -37.57 -10.12
CA ASP A 83 -2.58 -38.72 -9.96
C ASP A 83 -3.96 -38.44 -10.59
N GLY A 84 -4.46 -37.21 -10.48
CA GLY A 84 -5.71 -36.80 -11.11
C GLY A 84 -6.11 -35.35 -10.82
N VAL A 85 -6.66 -34.66 -11.82
CA VAL A 85 -7.12 -33.26 -11.66
C VAL A 85 -8.58 -33.20 -11.26
N ASP A 86 -8.86 -32.80 -10.02
CA ASP A 86 -10.20 -32.48 -9.53
C ASP A 86 -10.55 -30.99 -9.71
N ALA A 87 -11.75 -30.59 -9.28
CA ALA A 87 -12.18 -29.20 -9.36
C ALA A 87 -11.30 -28.23 -8.54
N ASN A 88 -10.74 -28.69 -7.41
CA ASN A 88 -9.86 -27.88 -6.57
C ASN A 88 -8.49 -27.66 -7.22
N GLY A 89 -7.93 -28.71 -7.81
CA GLY A 89 -6.70 -28.66 -8.60
C GLY A 89 -6.84 -27.74 -9.82
N LEU A 90 -7.96 -27.82 -10.54
CA LEU A 90 -8.26 -26.89 -11.63
C LEU A 90 -8.37 -25.43 -11.12
N ALA A 91 -9.04 -25.20 -10.00
CA ALA A 91 -9.17 -23.87 -9.40
C ALA A 91 -7.81 -23.32 -8.94
N ALA A 92 -6.92 -24.16 -8.39
CA ALA A 92 -5.57 -23.77 -7.99
C ALA A 92 -4.69 -23.38 -9.19
N LEU A 93 -4.74 -24.17 -10.27
CA LEU A 93 -4.07 -23.85 -11.54
C LEU A 93 -4.55 -22.50 -12.10
N TYR A 94 -5.87 -22.28 -12.14
CA TYR A 94 -6.46 -21.02 -12.60
C TYR A 94 -6.06 -19.84 -11.69
N ARG A 95 -6.06 -20.03 -10.37
CA ARG A 95 -5.70 -19.02 -9.36
C ARG A 95 -4.28 -18.51 -9.58
N LEU A 96 -3.27 -19.38 -9.52
CA LEU A 96 -1.87 -18.96 -9.65
C LEU A 96 -1.58 -18.29 -10.99
N ARG A 97 -2.07 -18.89 -12.08
CA ARG A 97 -1.96 -18.31 -13.42
C ARG A 97 -2.56 -16.91 -13.46
N THR A 98 -3.73 -16.72 -12.86
CA THR A 98 -4.44 -15.44 -12.91
C THR A 98 -3.76 -14.39 -12.05
N VAL A 99 -3.32 -14.75 -10.85
CA VAL A 99 -2.61 -13.88 -9.92
C VAL A 99 -1.30 -13.38 -10.53
N PHE A 100 -0.45 -14.28 -11.03
CA PHE A 100 0.82 -13.86 -11.66
C PHE A 100 0.58 -13.01 -12.91
N ARG A 101 -0.44 -13.33 -13.71
CA ARG A 101 -0.80 -12.50 -14.87
C ARG A 101 -1.28 -11.11 -14.45
N LEU A 102 -2.04 -10.98 -13.36
CA LEU A 102 -2.49 -9.69 -12.83
C LEU A 102 -1.31 -8.83 -12.35
N PHE A 103 -0.28 -9.46 -11.79
CA PHE A 103 0.94 -8.78 -11.36
C PHE A 103 1.95 -8.54 -12.49
N GLY A 104 1.70 -9.06 -13.70
CA GLY A 104 2.64 -8.99 -14.81
C GLY A 104 3.87 -9.89 -14.64
N TRP A 105 3.82 -10.89 -13.77
CA TRP A 105 4.92 -11.81 -13.50
C TRP A 105 4.88 -13.02 -14.45
N SER A 106 6.05 -13.50 -14.84
CA SER A 106 6.14 -14.83 -15.46
C SER A 106 5.81 -15.90 -14.41
N ILE A 107 5.22 -17.02 -14.84
CA ILE A 107 4.88 -18.12 -13.92
C ILE A 107 6.15 -18.67 -13.24
N ALA A 108 7.25 -18.78 -13.98
CA ALA A 108 8.51 -19.27 -13.43
C ALA A 108 9.06 -18.34 -12.35
N ASP A 109 9.07 -17.03 -12.60
CA ASP A 109 9.59 -16.04 -11.64
C ASP A 109 8.68 -15.91 -10.42
N GLY A 110 7.35 -15.95 -10.62
CA GLY A 110 6.37 -15.93 -9.53
C GLY A 110 6.50 -17.14 -8.60
N LEU A 111 6.63 -18.34 -9.15
CA LEU A 111 6.86 -19.55 -8.36
C LEU A 111 8.21 -19.53 -7.65
N ARG A 112 9.26 -19.03 -8.31
CA ARG A 112 10.58 -18.87 -7.69
C ARG A 112 10.55 -17.89 -6.53
N LEU A 113 9.83 -16.78 -6.68
CA LEU A 113 9.64 -15.81 -5.60
C LEU A 113 8.86 -16.43 -4.43
N LEU A 114 7.78 -17.16 -4.67
CA LEU A 114 7.06 -17.89 -3.61
C LEU A 114 7.95 -18.91 -2.88
N ALA A 115 8.88 -19.55 -3.59
CA ALA A 115 9.87 -20.43 -2.96
C ALA A 115 10.92 -19.66 -2.15
N CYS A 116 11.22 -18.41 -2.53
CA CYS A 116 12.19 -17.55 -1.86
C CYS A 116 11.66 -16.92 -0.56
N LEU A 117 10.37 -16.63 -0.45
CA LEU A 117 9.80 -15.84 0.65
C LEU A 117 9.84 -16.54 2.02
N GLY A 118 9.89 -17.88 2.09
CA GLY A 118 10.12 -18.56 3.35
C GLY A 118 9.71 -20.02 3.40
N ALA A 119 10.00 -20.67 4.54
CA ALA A 119 9.64 -22.05 4.86
C ALA A 119 8.11 -22.28 4.88
N ASP A 120 7.65 -23.53 5.02
CA ASP A 120 6.22 -23.92 4.96
C ASP A 120 5.26 -23.16 5.92
N THR A 121 5.78 -22.37 6.85
CA THR A 121 5.00 -21.53 7.78
C THR A 121 4.73 -20.11 7.29
N ASP A 122 5.30 -19.69 6.14
CA ASP A 122 5.05 -18.36 5.57
C ASP A 122 3.58 -18.22 5.13
N PRO A 123 2.83 -17.21 5.62
CA PRO A 123 1.42 -17.01 5.27
C PRO A 123 1.18 -16.89 3.76
N SER A 124 2.12 -16.31 3.00
CA SER A 124 2.00 -16.13 1.55
C SER A 124 1.93 -17.47 0.78
N ARG A 125 2.43 -18.57 1.37
CA ARG A 125 2.33 -19.92 0.80
C ARG A 125 0.92 -20.49 0.83
N ALA A 126 0.00 -19.90 1.60
CA ALA A 126 -1.42 -20.28 1.55
C ALA A 126 -2.03 -20.10 0.15
N VAL A 127 -1.41 -19.34 -0.76
CA VAL A 127 -1.85 -19.33 -2.17
C VAL A 127 -1.81 -20.71 -2.84
N LEU A 128 -0.90 -21.59 -2.39
CA LEU A 128 -0.71 -22.97 -2.84
C LEU A 128 -1.59 -23.98 -2.08
N MET A 129 -2.36 -23.55 -1.07
CA MET A 129 -3.13 -24.47 -0.24
C MET A 129 -4.49 -24.82 -0.84
N LYS A 130 -5.00 -25.98 -0.44
CA LYS A 130 -6.40 -26.36 -0.65
C LYS A 130 -7.31 -25.62 0.34
N VAL A 131 -8.47 -25.19 -0.13
CA VAL A 131 -9.47 -24.49 0.70
C VAL A 131 -10.58 -25.47 1.04
N ASP A 132 -10.54 -26.01 2.27
CA ASP A 132 -11.53 -26.98 2.75
C ASP A 132 -12.44 -26.38 3.84
N SER A 133 -12.07 -25.25 4.42
CA SER A 133 -12.81 -24.56 5.48
C SER A 133 -12.88 -23.04 5.28
N PRO A 134 -13.80 -22.34 5.98
CA PRO A 134 -13.82 -20.88 6.00
C PRO A 134 -12.52 -20.24 6.53
N GLU A 135 -11.80 -20.90 7.43
CA GLU A 135 -10.51 -20.42 7.94
C GLU A 135 -9.43 -20.47 6.85
N ASP A 136 -9.42 -21.53 6.03
CA ASP A 136 -8.52 -21.64 4.89
C ASP A 136 -8.78 -20.56 3.84
N LEU A 137 -10.05 -20.17 3.67
CA LEU A 137 -10.42 -19.08 2.78
C LEU A 137 -9.85 -17.74 3.27
N ILE A 138 -9.91 -17.48 4.59
CA ILE A 138 -9.31 -16.27 5.19
C ILE A 138 -7.79 -16.27 4.95
N ARG A 139 -7.10 -17.37 5.25
CA ARG A 139 -5.65 -17.50 5.02
C ARG A 139 -5.27 -17.30 3.56
N LEU A 140 -6.08 -17.82 2.63
CA LEU A 140 -5.88 -17.62 1.21
C LEU A 140 -6.04 -16.14 0.83
N CYS A 141 -7.08 -15.46 1.33
CA CYS A 141 -7.28 -14.04 1.09
C CYS A 141 -6.10 -13.22 1.64
N ASP A 142 -5.67 -13.50 2.87
CA ASP A 142 -4.51 -12.82 3.50
C ASP A 142 -3.24 -13.01 2.65
N ALA A 143 -2.99 -14.22 2.14
CA ALA A 143 -1.85 -14.49 1.27
C ALA A 143 -1.93 -13.75 -0.07
N LEU A 144 -3.12 -13.67 -0.67
CA LEU A 144 -3.34 -12.91 -1.89
C LEU A 144 -3.12 -11.41 -1.66
N ASP A 145 -3.57 -10.88 -0.53
CA ASP A 145 -3.37 -9.48 -0.15
C ASP A 145 -1.89 -9.17 0.10
N GLN A 146 -1.17 -10.07 0.76
CA GLN A 146 0.28 -9.96 0.94
C GLN A 146 1.03 -9.99 -0.40
N LEU A 147 0.68 -10.90 -1.31
CA LEU A 147 1.30 -10.96 -2.63
C LEU A 147 0.96 -9.74 -3.49
N ALA A 148 -0.28 -9.23 -3.39
CA ALA A 148 -0.67 -7.99 -4.06
C ALA A 148 0.08 -6.79 -3.49
N ALA A 149 0.28 -6.73 -2.17
CA ALA A 149 1.10 -5.70 -1.54
C ALA A 149 2.56 -5.79 -1.97
N LEU A 150 3.14 -6.99 -2.02
CA LEU A 150 4.48 -7.24 -2.53
C LEU A 150 4.60 -6.82 -3.99
N ALA A 151 3.64 -7.17 -4.85
CA ALA A 151 3.63 -6.77 -6.25
C ALA A 151 3.56 -5.25 -6.44
N ARG A 152 2.71 -4.55 -5.67
CA ARG A 152 2.64 -3.08 -5.68
C ARG A 152 3.94 -2.44 -5.20
N TRP A 153 4.56 -2.99 -4.16
CA TRP A 153 5.86 -2.51 -3.68
C TRP A 153 6.97 -2.75 -4.71
N MET A 154 6.99 -3.92 -5.34
CA MET A 154 7.97 -4.23 -6.39
C MET A 154 7.84 -3.28 -7.58
N ASP A 155 6.62 -2.94 -7.98
CA ASP A 155 6.34 -1.95 -9.02
C ASP A 155 6.82 -0.55 -8.59
N SER A 156 6.62 -0.16 -7.33
CA SER A 156 7.04 1.16 -6.83
C SER A 156 8.56 1.34 -6.74
N VAL A 157 9.32 0.25 -6.58
CA VAL A 157 10.79 0.25 -6.62
C VAL A 157 11.36 -0.26 -7.95
N GLU A 158 10.52 -0.47 -8.96
CA GLU A 158 10.90 -0.94 -10.29
C GLU A 158 11.73 -2.24 -10.31
N ILE A 159 11.45 -3.20 -9.41
CA ILE A 159 12.20 -4.46 -9.28
C ILE A 159 11.42 -5.67 -9.81
N SER A 160 12.10 -6.52 -10.59
CA SER A 160 11.51 -7.79 -11.07
C SER A 160 11.58 -8.90 -10.00
N PRO A 161 10.71 -9.93 -10.05
CA PRO A 161 10.79 -11.05 -9.11
C PRO A 161 12.12 -11.80 -9.22
N SER A 162 12.67 -11.93 -10.43
CA SER A 162 13.98 -12.55 -10.65
C SER A 162 15.13 -11.77 -9.98
N THR A 163 15.12 -10.44 -10.06
CA THR A 163 16.11 -9.57 -9.42
C THR A 163 16.00 -9.65 -7.91
N LEU A 164 14.77 -9.60 -7.37
CA LEU A 164 14.51 -9.72 -5.95
C LEU A 164 15.00 -11.08 -5.40
N CYS A 165 14.73 -12.18 -6.12
CA CYS A 165 15.24 -13.50 -5.75
C CYS A 165 16.78 -13.55 -5.75
N ALA A 166 17.43 -12.94 -6.75
CA ALA A 166 18.88 -12.89 -6.84
C ALA A 166 19.52 -12.10 -5.68
N ILE A 167 18.81 -11.08 -5.20
CA ILE A 167 19.22 -10.28 -4.03
C ILE A 167 19.04 -11.06 -2.72
N LEU A 168 17.91 -11.74 -2.55
CA LEU A 168 17.57 -12.41 -1.28
C LEU A 168 18.31 -13.73 -1.10
N ILE A 169 18.47 -14.52 -2.16
CA ILE A 169 19.05 -15.87 -2.08
C ILE A 169 20.58 -15.77 -2.13
N PRO A 170 21.30 -16.22 -1.09
CA PRO A 170 22.76 -16.26 -1.13
C PRO A 170 23.23 -17.37 -2.08
N THR A 171 24.32 -17.14 -2.79
CA THR A 171 24.92 -18.16 -3.66
C THR A 171 25.43 -19.32 -2.79
N GLU A 172 24.92 -20.54 -3.01
CA GLU A 172 25.39 -21.71 -2.28
C GLU A 172 26.82 -22.10 -2.69
N ALA A 173 27.66 -22.47 -1.71
CA ALA A 173 29.07 -22.82 -1.93
C ALA A 173 29.29 -24.13 -2.74
N GLY A 174 28.23 -24.86 -3.12
CA GLY A 174 28.28 -26.23 -3.61
C GLY A 174 28.56 -26.43 -5.11
N ALA A 175 28.17 -25.48 -5.97
CA ALA A 175 28.34 -25.59 -7.42
C ALA A 175 28.84 -24.27 -8.00
N VAL A 176 30.16 -24.04 -7.85
CA VAL A 176 30.77 -22.74 -8.13
C VAL A 176 31.59 -22.80 -9.43
N PRO A 177 31.31 -21.92 -10.42
CA PRO A 177 32.22 -21.68 -11.54
C PRO A 177 33.50 -20.98 -11.08
N ASP A 178 34.58 -21.05 -11.86
CA ASP A 178 35.81 -20.31 -11.57
C ASP A 178 35.54 -18.79 -11.48
N LEU A 179 36.28 -18.09 -10.61
CA LEU A 179 36.27 -16.61 -10.52
C LEU A 179 36.39 -15.98 -11.91
N SER A 180 35.63 -14.92 -12.18
CA SER A 180 35.74 -14.22 -13.47
C SER A 180 37.11 -13.54 -13.63
N ASP A 181 37.54 -13.27 -14.86
CA ASP A 181 38.79 -12.53 -15.11
C ASP A 181 38.75 -11.14 -14.43
N THR A 182 37.58 -10.51 -14.39
CA THR A 182 37.35 -9.23 -13.69
C THR A 182 37.54 -9.38 -12.18
N ASP A 183 37.02 -10.44 -11.57
CA ASP A 183 37.16 -10.67 -10.13
C ASP A 183 38.61 -10.98 -9.76
N ARG A 184 39.32 -11.77 -10.57
CA ARG A 184 40.74 -12.03 -10.35
C ARG A 184 41.57 -10.75 -10.45
N ALA A 185 41.32 -9.93 -11.46
CA ALA A 185 42.00 -8.64 -11.59
C ALA A 185 41.70 -7.69 -10.42
N TRP A 186 40.46 -7.72 -9.90
CA TRP A 186 40.07 -6.94 -8.72
C TRP A 186 40.78 -7.42 -7.45
N LEU A 187 40.90 -8.74 -7.25
CA LEU A 187 41.62 -9.36 -6.13
C LEU A 187 43.14 -9.09 -6.21
N ASP A 188 43.74 -9.15 -7.40
CA ASP A 188 45.16 -8.81 -7.60
C ASP A 188 45.43 -7.34 -7.27
N ALA A 189 44.50 -6.45 -7.63
CA ALA A 189 44.58 -5.03 -7.28
C ALA A 189 44.45 -4.83 -5.76
N LEU A 190 43.56 -5.57 -5.09
CA LEU A 190 43.43 -5.55 -3.62
C LEU A 190 44.74 -5.98 -2.95
N GLY A 191 45.33 -7.09 -3.41
CA GLY A 191 46.61 -7.60 -2.90
C GLY A 191 47.77 -6.61 -3.11
N THR A 192 47.78 -5.93 -4.26
CA THR A 192 48.79 -4.89 -4.54
C THR A 192 48.62 -3.67 -3.62
N ALA A 193 47.39 -3.27 -3.31
CA ALA A 193 47.10 -2.15 -2.43
C ALA A 193 47.36 -2.48 -0.95
N SER A 194 47.14 -3.72 -0.51
CA SER A 194 47.32 -4.15 0.88
C SER A 194 48.76 -4.53 1.22
N ALA A 195 49.55 -5.01 0.26
CA ALA A 195 50.93 -5.48 0.50
C ALA A 195 51.84 -4.47 1.23
N PRO A 196 51.86 -3.15 0.90
CA PRO A 196 52.69 -2.17 1.61
C PRO A 196 52.27 -1.92 3.07
N LEU A 197 51.05 -2.33 3.43
CA LEU A 197 50.46 -2.11 4.76
C LEU A 197 50.63 -3.32 5.66
N ALA A 198 51.07 -4.46 5.13
CA ALA A 198 51.34 -5.65 5.90
C ALA A 198 52.53 -5.44 6.85
N ILE A 199 52.42 -5.98 8.06
CA ILE A 199 53.47 -5.92 9.06
C ILE A 199 54.57 -6.91 8.68
N HIS A 200 55.73 -6.36 8.34
CA HIS A 200 56.96 -7.11 8.08
C HIS A 200 58.05 -6.74 9.08
N ALA A 201 59.19 -7.44 9.03
CA ALA A 201 60.32 -7.17 9.91
C ALA A 201 60.80 -5.71 9.78
N GLU A 202 60.77 -5.11 8.59
CA GLU A 202 61.20 -3.72 8.40
C GLU A 202 60.40 -2.71 9.23
N THR A 203 59.16 -3.05 9.62
CA THR A 203 58.31 -2.24 10.51
C THR A 203 59.00 -1.93 11.84
N PHE A 204 59.86 -2.83 12.30
CA PHE A 204 60.49 -2.79 13.63
C PHE A 204 61.95 -2.34 13.61
N PHE A 205 62.54 -1.99 12.45
CA PHE A 205 63.95 -1.59 12.37
C PHE A 205 64.30 -0.39 13.26
N GLU A 206 63.40 0.57 13.41
CA GLU A 206 63.58 1.73 14.29
C GLU A 206 63.38 1.38 15.79
N PHE A 207 62.97 0.16 16.11
CA PHE A 207 62.63 -0.30 17.47
C PHE A 207 63.51 -1.47 17.94
N GLN A 208 64.70 -1.63 17.34
CA GLN A 208 65.64 -2.66 17.74
C GLN A 208 66.48 -2.25 18.96
N ASP A 209 66.91 -0.99 19.03
CA ASP A 209 67.70 -0.45 20.14
C ASP A 209 66.80 0.13 21.25
N TRP A 210 67.02 -0.26 22.50
CA TRP A 210 66.34 0.30 23.67
C TRP A 210 67.35 0.92 24.64
N HIS A 211 66.94 1.88 25.47
CA HIS A 211 67.87 2.51 26.43
C HIS A 211 68.36 1.47 27.45
N GLY A 212 69.67 1.24 27.47
CA GLY A 212 70.34 0.14 28.16
C GLY A 212 71.09 -0.77 27.18
N PRO A 213 71.72 -1.88 27.62
CA PRO A 213 72.33 -2.87 26.73
C PRO A 213 71.28 -3.84 26.17
N VAL A 214 70.11 -3.35 25.76
CA VAL A 214 68.98 -4.18 25.31
C VAL A 214 68.74 -3.95 23.82
N PHE A 215 68.86 -5.03 23.06
CA PHE A 215 68.64 -5.08 21.62
C PHE A 215 67.63 -6.18 21.31
N ILE A 216 66.59 -5.86 20.53
CA ILE A 216 65.55 -6.81 20.11
C ILE A 216 65.53 -6.83 18.59
N GLU A 217 65.88 -7.97 17.97
CA GLU A 217 65.86 -8.09 16.52
C GLU A 217 64.45 -7.89 15.96
N ALA A 218 64.36 -7.25 14.79
CA ALA A 218 63.07 -7.00 14.13
C ALA A 218 62.31 -8.28 13.79
N GLU A 219 63.02 -9.35 13.45
CA GLU A 219 62.45 -10.68 13.20
C GLU A 219 61.85 -11.27 14.48
N THR A 220 62.45 -10.97 15.64
CA THR A 220 61.91 -11.40 16.94
C THR A 220 60.62 -10.66 17.29
N TRP A 221 60.54 -9.36 16.96
CA TRP A 221 59.30 -8.58 17.07
C TRP A 221 58.17 -9.17 16.22
N LEU A 222 58.45 -9.43 14.93
CA LEU A 222 57.48 -10.02 14.02
C LEU A 222 57.03 -11.41 14.50
N ALA A 223 57.97 -12.27 14.86
CA ALA A 223 57.67 -13.60 15.37
C ALA A 223 56.84 -13.56 16.66
N HIS A 224 57.08 -12.59 17.55
CA HIS A 224 56.31 -12.42 18.78
C HIS A 224 54.84 -12.05 18.50
N LEU A 225 54.62 -11.12 17.56
CA LEU A 225 53.27 -10.74 17.13
C LEU A 225 52.57 -11.89 16.39
N GLN A 226 53.26 -12.59 15.50
CA GLN A 226 52.69 -13.74 14.77
C GLN A 226 52.42 -14.95 15.67
N ALA A 227 53.16 -15.11 16.78
CA ALA A 227 52.88 -16.13 17.79
C ALA A 227 51.53 -15.88 18.48
N ARG A 228 51.04 -14.63 18.46
CA ARG A 228 49.69 -14.24 18.86
C ARG A 228 48.77 -14.25 17.64
N GLY A 229 48.39 -15.45 17.22
CA GLY A 229 47.51 -15.66 16.05
C GLY A 229 46.09 -15.06 16.20
N ASP A 230 45.73 -14.62 17.41
CA ASP A 230 44.55 -13.82 17.73
C ASP A 230 44.71 -12.32 17.38
N ILE A 231 45.94 -11.84 17.16
CA ILE A 231 46.29 -10.45 16.87
C ILE A 231 46.71 -10.28 15.42
N LEU A 232 47.59 -11.15 14.91
CA LEU A 232 48.21 -10.99 13.58
C LEU A 232 48.21 -12.31 12.81
N HIS A 233 47.70 -12.28 11.57
CA HIS A 233 47.82 -13.38 10.63
C HIS A 233 49.27 -13.50 10.11
N PRO A 234 49.78 -14.70 9.77
CA PRO A 234 51.12 -14.88 9.20
C PRO A 234 51.46 -14.00 7.97
N SER A 235 50.47 -13.53 7.22
CA SER A 235 50.66 -12.59 6.10
C SER A 235 51.03 -11.16 6.54
N GLY A 236 50.95 -10.83 7.83
CA GLY A 236 51.20 -9.49 8.37
C GLY A 236 49.95 -8.61 8.45
N ILE A 237 48.76 -9.20 8.30
CA ILE A 237 47.46 -8.51 8.42
C ILE A 237 46.92 -8.71 9.83
N PHE A 238 46.35 -7.65 10.42
CA PHE A 238 45.71 -7.74 11.73
C PHE A 238 44.44 -8.59 11.67
N ARG A 239 44.16 -9.33 12.75
CA ARG A 239 42.88 -10.02 12.91
C ARG A 239 41.78 -9.01 13.25
N ALA A 240 40.56 -9.25 12.79
CA ALA A 240 39.46 -8.30 12.93
C ALA A 240 39.09 -7.90 14.35
N ASN A 241 39.20 -8.83 15.29
CA ASN A 241 38.81 -8.61 16.68
C ASN A 241 39.95 -8.02 17.53
N VAL A 242 41.02 -7.54 16.91
CA VAL A 242 42.14 -6.97 17.64
C VAL A 242 41.74 -5.66 18.31
N THR A 243 41.97 -5.55 19.61
CA THR A 243 41.71 -4.32 20.36
C THR A 243 42.99 -3.51 20.60
N VAL A 244 42.83 -2.22 20.85
CA VAL A 244 43.94 -1.33 21.26
C VAL A 244 44.68 -1.91 22.46
N ASP A 245 43.93 -2.39 23.47
CA ASP A 245 44.49 -3.01 24.68
C ASP A 245 45.31 -4.27 24.36
N GLN A 246 44.89 -5.09 23.39
CA GLN A 246 45.64 -6.26 22.97
C GLN A 246 46.97 -5.89 22.29
N ILE A 247 46.97 -4.85 21.45
CA ILE A 247 48.18 -4.31 20.82
C ILE A 247 49.12 -3.73 21.89
N GLU A 248 48.60 -2.98 22.86
CA GLU A 248 49.39 -2.43 23.96
C GLU A 248 49.99 -3.52 24.84
N THR A 249 49.21 -4.56 25.12
CA THR A 249 49.60 -5.70 25.98
C THR A 249 50.68 -6.53 25.30
N VAL A 250 50.52 -6.89 24.02
CA VAL A 250 51.51 -7.71 23.31
C VAL A 250 52.85 -6.98 23.17
N VAL A 251 52.83 -5.66 22.96
CA VAL A 251 54.06 -4.86 22.97
C VAL A 251 54.68 -4.81 24.36
N ALA A 252 53.89 -4.61 25.42
CA ALA A 252 54.38 -4.58 26.79
C ALA A 252 54.99 -5.92 27.23
N ASP A 253 54.37 -7.04 26.86
CA ASP A 253 54.84 -8.39 27.17
C ASP A 253 56.20 -8.69 26.54
N MET A 254 56.42 -8.26 25.29
CA MET A 254 57.70 -8.40 24.61
C MET A 254 58.80 -7.59 25.31
N LEU A 255 58.52 -6.33 25.65
CA LEU A 255 59.47 -5.45 26.34
C LEU A 255 59.84 -5.96 27.73
N LYS A 256 58.86 -6.50 28.44
CA LYS A 256 59.07 -7.15 29.75
C LYS A 256 59.93 -8.40 29.63
N THR A 257 59.68 -9.23 28.61
CA THR A 257 60.47 -10.44 28.32
C THR A 257 61.92 -10.09 27.98
N ALA A 258 62.14 -9.00 27.24
CA ALA A 258 63.46 -8.48 26.92
C ALA A 258 64.13 -7.70 28.08
N SER A 259 63.49 -7.60 29.25
CA SER A 259 63.99 -6.87 30.43
C SER A 259 64.25 -5.38 30.18
N VAL A 260 63.42 -4.73 29.35
CA VAL A 260 63.46 -3.27 29.12
C VAL A 260 62.85 -2.52 30.32
N ASP A 261 63.57 -1.52 30.83
CA ASP A 261 63.05 -0.63 31.88
C ASP A 261 62.05 0.38 31.30
N LEU A 262 60.75 0.14 31.54
CA LEU A 262 59.66 0.99 31.08
C LEU A 262 59.45 2.26 31.92
N GLU A 263 60.04 2.34 33.12
CA GLU A 263 60.00 3.55 33.96
C GLU A 263 60.96 4.62 33.41
N HIS A 264 61.92 4.22 32.57
CA HIS A 264 62.81 5.16 31.91
C HIS A 264 62.07 5.99 30.84
N PRO A 265 62.10 7.34 30.90
CA PRO A 265 61.31 8.20 30.00
C PRO A 265 61.52 7.93 28.50
N GLN A 266 62.75 7.59 28.08
CA GLN A 266 63.03 7.29 26.67
C GLN A 266 62.40 5.98 26.20
N ASN A 267 62.37 4.95 27.06
CA ASN A 267 61.77 3.65 26.70
C ASN A 267 60.24 3.76 26.71
N SER A 268 59.67 4.51 27.67
CA SER A 268 58.23 4.79 27.71
C SER A 268 57.76 5.51 26.44
N ALA A 269 58.45 6.59 26.03
CA ALA A 269 58.11 7.31 24.79
C ALA A 269 58.28 6.44 23.53
N ARG A 270 59.31 5.57 23.49
CA ARG A 270 59.55 4.67 22.34
C ARG A 270 58.50 3.56 22.24
N ARG A 271 58.01 3.05 23.38
CA ARG A 271 56.86 2.13 23.43
C ARG A 271 55.61 2.79 22.86
N GLU A 272 55.30 4.01 23.30
CA GLU A 272 54.13 4.76 22.81
C GLU A 272 54.21 5.01 21.30
N GLN A 273 55.40 5.33 20.78
CA GLN A 273 55.64 5.46 19.33
C GLN A 273 55.41 4.16 18.57
N LEU A 274 55.86 3.01 19.11
CA LEU A 274 55.64 1.70 18.49
C LEU A 274 54.14 1.35 18.46
N VAL A 275 53.46 1.50 19.60
CA VAL A 275 52.00 1.27 19.70
C VAL A 275 51.26 2.16 18.71
N THR A 276 51.57 3.46 18.67
CA THR A 276 50.96 4.41 17.73
C THR A 276 51.21 4.01 16.27
N ARG A 277 52.40 3.49 15.94
CA ARG A 277 52.71 3.00 14.59
C ARG A 277 51.89 1.77 14.23
N LEU A 278 51.75 0.82 15.14
CA LEU A 278 50.93 -0.38 14.93
C LEU A 278 49.45 -0.04 14.78
N LEU A 279 48.92 0.86 15.62
CA LEU A 279 47.54 1.34 15.51
C LEU A 279 47.30 2.06 14.18
N ARG A 280 48.23 2.92 13.75
CA ARG A 280 48.14 3.56 12.44
C ARG A 280 48.18 2.55 11.28
N LEU A 281 48.98 1.50 11.39
CA LEU A 281 49.02 0.43 10.39
C LEU A 281 47.71 -0.36 10.36
N HIS A 282 47.16 -0.69 11.52
CA HIS A 282 45.83 -1.29 11.63
C HIS A 282 44.77 -0.45 10.93
N ASP A 283 44.68 0.84 11.26
CA ASP A 283 43.69 1.75 10.66
C ASP A 283 43.91 1.90 9.15
N ASN A 284 45.16 1.99 8.69
CA ASN A 284 45.46 2.05 7.27
C ASN A 284 45.08 0.76 6.54
N GLN A 285 45.29 -0.41 7.14
CA GLN A 285 44.84 -1.69 6.59
C GLN A 285 43.32 -1.69 6.41
N VAL A 286 42.56 -1.31 7.46
CA VAL A 286 41.10 -1.20 7.39
C VAL A 286 40.68 -0.23 6.27
N GLN A 287 41.22 0.99 6.25
CA GLN A 287 40.86 2.01 5.26
C GLN A 287 41.19 1.59 3.83
N ALA A 288 42.30 0.88 3.61
CA ALA A 288 42.66 0.38 2.28
C ALA A 288 41.65 -0.65 1.76
N VAL A 289 41.20 -1.57 2.63
CA VAL A 289 40.15 -2.54 2.28
C VAL A 289 38.85 -1.83 1.95
N LEU A 290 38.40 -0.93 2.81
CA LEU A 290 37.15 -0.20 2.63
C LEU A 290 37.16 0.64 1.34
N ALA A 291 38.26 1.35 1.07
CA ALA A 291 38.43 2.10 -0.17
C ALA A 291 38.40 1.20 -1.40
N HIS A 292 38.95 -0.02 -1.31
CA HIS A 292 38.91 -0.97 -2.41
C HIS A 292 37.54 -1.62 -2.59
N ILE A 293 36.82 -1.95 -1.52
CA ILE A 293 35.41 -2.40 -1.57
C ILE A 293 34.53 -1.34 -2.22
N ALA A 294 34.74 -0.06 -1.91
CA ALA A 294 34.03 1.05 -2.54
C ALA A 294 34.22 1.13 -4.06
N THR A 295 35.21 0.43 -4.65
CA THR A 295 35.37 0.36 -6.11
C THR A 295 34.41 -0.61 -6.79
N LEU A 296 33.70 -1.46 -6.04
CA LEU A 296 32.73 -2.43 -6.60
C LEU A 296 31.54 -1.75 -7.27
N SER A 297 31.17 -0.54 -6.83
CA SER A 297 30.11 0.27 -7.43
C SER A 297 30.41 1.75 -7.32
N ARG A 298 29.87 2.54 -8.26
CA ARG A 298 29.95 4.01 -8.20
C ARG A 298 29.06 4.60 -7.12
N SER A 299 28.05 3.86 -6.66
CA SER A 299 27.10 4.30 -5.64
C SER A 299 27.63 4.04 -4.22
N LEU A 300 28.67 3.21 -4.07
CA LEU A 300 29.25 2.88 -2.78
C LEU A 300 30.44 3.80 -2.46
N THR A 301 30.40 4.45 -1.30
CA THR A 301 31.54 5.23 -0.78
C THR A 301 32.39 4.41 0.17
N ALA A 302 33.59 4.89 0.49
CA ALA A 302 34.42 4.29 1.55
C ALA A 302 33.75 4.36 2.94
N ALA A 303 32.89 5.37 3.18
CA ALA A 303 32.14 5.51 4.42
C ALA A 303 31.00 4.48 4.52
N GLY A 304 30.35 4.15 3.40
CA GLY A 304 29.33 3.11 3.32
C GLY A 304 29.89 1.68 3.30
N ALA A 305 31.16 1.50 2.93
CA ALA A 305 31.79 0.18 2.82
C ALA A 305 31.91 -0.55 4.18
N ASP A 306 32.22 0.15 5.28
CA ASP A 306 32.31 -0.50 6.60
C ASP A 306 30.94 -1.01 7.08
N PRO A 307 29.88 -0.18 7.11
CA PRO A 307 28.55 -0.68 7.41
C PRO A 307 28.10 -1.83 6.49
N LEU A 308 28.46 -1.81 5.20
CA LEU A 308 28.16 -2.91 4.28
C LEU A 308 28.84 -4.21 4.73
N THR A 309 30.13 -4.19 5.09
CA THR A 309 30.81 -5.41 5.56
C THR A 309 30.15 -5.98 6.81
N ARG A 310 29.73 -5.11 7.74
CA ARG A 310 29.00 -5.52 8.95
C ARG A 310 27.62 -6.07 8.64
N TRP A 311 26.91 -5.46 7.70
CA TRP A 311 25.61 -5.96 7.22
C TRP A 311 25.76 -7.33 6.56
N ALA A 312 26.84 -7.54 5.81
CA ALA A 312 27.25 -8.84 5.29
C ALA A 312 27.78 -9.81 6.35
N GLN A 313 27.67 -9.46 7.64
CA GLN A 313 28.09 -10.26 8.80
C GLN A 313 29.58 -10.63 8.80
N THR A 314 30.41 -9.70 8.32
CA THR A 314 31.87 -9.82 8.34
C THR A 314 32.51 -8.52 8.81
N SER A 315 33.84 -8.49 8.85
CA SER A 315 34.63 -7.29 9.12
C SER A 315 35.57 -7.02 7.94
N PRO A 316 36.06 -5.78 7.77
CA PRO A 316 36.99 -5.47 6.70
C PRO A 316 38.26 -6.34 6.72
N LEU A 317 38.81 -6.63 7.90
CA LEU A 317 40.04 -7.40 8.03
C LEU A 317 39.83 -8.91 7.87
N ASP A 318 38.73 -9.48 8.39
CA ASP A 318 38.42 -10.90 8.14
C ASP A 318 38.16 -11.14 6.65
N LEU A 319 37.44 -10.22 6.01
CA LEU A 319 37.20 -10.28 4.58
C LEU A 319 38.51 -10.19 3.79
N LEU A 320 39.44 -9.29 4.17
CA LEU A 320 40.75 -9.19 3.55
C LEU A 320 41.55 -10.49 3.68
N ASP A 321 41.56 -11.09 4.88
CA ASP A 321 42.24 -12.36 5.13
C ASP A 321 41.64 -13.49 4.29
N ILE A 322 40.31 -13.61 4.23
CA ILE A 322 39.63 -14.65 3.43
C ILE A 322 39.90 -14.44 1.94
N LEU A 323 39.83 -13.21 1.44
CA LEU A 323 39.96 -12.93 0.01
C LEU A 323 41.41 -13.12 -0.49
N LEU A 324 42.41 -12.80 0.32
CA LEU A 324 43.82 -12.86 -0.12
C LEU A 324 44.59 -14.09 0.37
N ASN A 325 44.36 -14.54 1.61
CA ASN A 325 45.27 -15.46 2.29
C ASN A 325 44.63 -16.82 2.62
N ASP A 326 43.52 -16.80 3.37
CA ASP A 326 42.96 -17.98 4.03
C ASP A 326 41.90 -18.71 3.17
N GLY A 327 41.30 -18.03 2.18
CA GLY A 327 40.23 -18.59 1.36
C GLY A 327 40.71 -19.40 0.16
N ASP A 328 40.08 -20.56 -0.06
CA ASP A 328 40.15 -21.26 -1.35
C ASP A 328 39.34 -20.49 -2.41
N ASP A 329 39.49 -20.85 -3.69
CA ASP A 329 38.79 -20.17 -4.80
C ASP A 329 37.26 -20.19 -4.63
N ARG A 330 36.71 -21.17 -3.90
CA ARG A 330 35.27 -21.27 -3.61
C ARG A 330 34.84 -20.24 -2.57
N GLN A 331 35.60 -20.10 -1.48
CA GLN A 331 35.35 -19.08 -0.46
C GLN A 331 35.51 -17.67 -1.03
N ARG A 332 36.53 -17.45 -1.87
CA ARG A 332 36.74 -16.18 -2.57
C ARG A 332 35.54 -15.84 -3.46
N PHE A 333 35.08 -16.80 -4.26
CA PHE A 333 33.88 -16.61 -5.08
C PHE A 333 32.63 -16.34 -4.24
N PHE A 334 32.41 -17.11 -3.17
CA PHE A 334 31.27 -16.93 -2.28
C PHE A 334 31.21 -15.52 -1.70
N TRP A 335 32.32 -15.01 -1.15
CA TRP A 335 32.37 -13.67 -0.58
C TRP A 335 32.29 -12.57 -1.64
N MET A 336 32.90 -12.76 -2.81
CA MET A 336 32.80 -11.79 -3.91
C MET A 336 31.36 -11.66 -4.42
N GLU A 337 30.68 -12.78 -4.68
CA GLU A 337 29.27 -12.76 -5.09
C GLU A 337 28.37 -12.25 -3.96
N GLY A 338 28.70 -12.57 -2.70
CA GLY A 338 28.04 -12.00 -1.53
C GLY A 338 28.11 -10.48 -1.50
N LEU A 339 29.30 -9.89 -1.65
CA LEU A 339 29.47 -8.43 -1.69
C LEU A 339 28.74 -7.81 -2.88
N LYS A 340 28.87 -8.39 -4.08
CA LYS A 340 28.14 -7.91 -5.27
C LYS A 340 26.63 -7.94 -5.07
N ARG A 341 26.10 -8.92 -4.32
CA ARG A 341 24.69 -9.00 -3.97
C ARG A 341 24.25 -7.82 -3.11
N TYR A 342 24.99 -7.47 -2.06
CA TYR A 342 24.72 -6.27 -1.25
C TYR A 342 24.89 -4.98 -2.06
N VAL A 343 25.88 -4.92 -2.96
CA VAL A 343 26.04 -3.80 -3.90
C VAL A 343 24.85 -3.67 -4.84
N SER A 344 24.31 -4.79 -5.33
CA SER A 344 23.09 -4.80 -6.16
C SER A 344 21.89 -4.24 -5.40
N VAL A 345 21.80 -4.46 -4.08
CA VAL A 345 20.78 -3.82 -3.23
C VAL A 345 20.97 -2.32 -3.18
N ILE A 346 22.19 -1.84 -2.95
CA ILE A 346 22.49 -0.40 -2.92
C ILE A 346 22.07 0.26 -4.22
N GLU A 347 22.40 -0.35 -5.35
CA GLU A 347 22.06 0.19 -6.67
C GLU A 347 20.56 0.13 -6.95
N ALA A 348 19.89 -0.98 -6.61
CA ALA A 348 18.46 -1.14 -6.84
C ALA A 348 17.60 -0.19 -5.98
N PHE A 349 18.01 0.07 -4.74
CA PHE A 349 17.24 0.89 -3.80
C PHE A 349 17.79 2.32 -3.63
N GLY A 350 18.89 2.66 -4.31
CA GLY A 350 19.52 3.97 -4.22
C GLY A 350 20.04 4.31 -2.81
N LEU A 351 20.54 3.31 -2.07
CA LEU A 351 20.92 3.46 -0.67
C LEU A 351 22.18 4.35 -0.53
N GLY A 352 22.10 5.35 0.35
CA GLY A 352 23.21 6.21 0.74
C GLY A 352 23.98 5.69 1.96
N ASP A 353 24.97 6.48 2.38
CA ASP A 353 25.84 6.12 3.51
C ASP A 353 25.08 5.98 4.83
N ILE A 354 24.02 6.77 5.05
CA ILE A 354 23.20 6.71 6.27
C ILE A 354 22.33 5.45 6.28
N ASP A 355 21.74 5.08 5.15
CA ASP A 355 20.94 3.86 5.01
C ASP A 355 21.79 2.63 5.32
N LEU A 356 23.00 2.59 4.75
CA LEU A 356 23.99 1.55 5.02
C LEU A 356 24.43 1.57 6.48
N TRP A 357 24.66 2.74 7.06
CA TRP A 357 25.02 2.86 8.47
C TRP A 357 23.94 2.26 9.38
N ILE A 358 22.66 2.56 9.12
CA ILE A 358 21.53 1.97 9.87
C ILE A 358 21.51 0.45 9.69
N ALA A 359 21.59 -0.04 8.45
CA ALA A 359 21.57 -1.48 8.15
C ALA A 359 22.76 -2.25 8.77
N GLY A 360 23.93 -1.62 8.88
CA GLY A 360 25.14 -2.24 9.41
C GLY A 360 25.40 -2.04 10.91
N HIS A 361 24.73 -1.09 11.58
CA HIS A 361 25.01 -0.74 12.98
C HIS A 361 23.78 -0.68 13.90
N ARG A 362 22.60 -0.42 13.35
CA ARG A 362 21.38 -0.09 14.10
C ARG A 362 20.14 -0.68 13.41
N GLN A 363 20.14 -1.97 13.11
CA GLN A 363 18.97 -2.62 12.46
C GLN A 363 17.67 -2.49 13.26
N HIS A 364 17.75 -2.40 14.59
CA HIS A 364 16.59 -2.11 15.44
C HIS A 364 15.92 -0.75 15.18
N TRP A 365 16.60 0.19 14.49
CA TRP A 365 15.98 1.43 14.02
C TRP A 365 15.14 1.23 12.77
N LEU A 366 15.28 0.11 12.03
CA LEU A 366 14.39 -0.22 10.92
C LEU A 366 13.02 -0.69 11.45
N SER A 367 13.05 -1.58 12.43
CA SER A 367 11.88 -2.13 13.12
C SER A 367 12.33 -2.66 14.48
N ALA A 368 11.45 -2.56 15.48
CA ALA A 368 11.66 -3.13 16.82
C ALA A 368 11.80 -4.67 16.81
N THR A 369 11.40 -5.33 15.71
CA THR A 369 11.57 -6.78 15.53
C THR A 369 13.04 -7.19 15.37
N PHE A 370 13.89 -6.30 14.85
CA PHE A 370 15.32 -6.52 14.80
C PHE A 370 15.92 -6.21 16.17
N GLY A 371 16.46 -7.24 16.84
CA GLY A 371 17.13 -7.06 18.13
C GLY A 371 18.48 -6.34 18.01
N ALA A 372 19.28 -6.38 19.08
CA ALA A 372 20.62 -5.79 19.09
C ALA A 372 21.63 -6.53 18.17
N ASN A 373 21.36 -7.79 17.84
CA ASN A 373 22.23 -8.61 17.00
C ASN A 373 21.90 -8.40 15.52
N LEU A 374 22.92 -8.07 14.73
CA LEU A 374 22.81 -7.92 13.28
C LEU A 374 22.33 -9.23 12.63
N GLN A 375 21.26 -9.14 11.87
CA GLN A 375 20.72 -10.18 11.01
C GLN A 375 21.23 -10.01 9.57
N PRO A 376 21.33 -11.10 8.79
CA PRO A 376 21.65 -11.01 7.37
C PRO A 376 20.53 -10.29 6.60
N LEU A 377 20.83 -9.89 5.36
CA LEU A 377 19.85 -9.32 4.43
C LEU A 377 18.56 -10.15 4.38
N SER A 378 17.42 -9.48 4.61
CA SER A 378 16.08 -10.04 4.51
C SER A 378 15.17 -9.12 3.71
N LEU A 379 14.02 -9.65 3.27
CA LEU A 379 13.01 -8.85 2.58
C LEU A 379 12.45 -7.73 3.47
N ASP A 380 12.20 -8.02 4.76
CA ASP A 380 11.71 -7.04 5.73
C ASP A 380 12.66 -5.83 5.83
N GLN A 381 13.97 -6.06 5.86
CA GLN A 381 14.94 -4.96 5.86
C GLN A 381 14.81 -4.09 4.60
N LEU A 382 14.58 -4.69 3.43
CA LEU A 382 14.38 -3.94 2.19
C LEU A 382 13.11 -3.09 2.21
N PHE A 383 12.01 -3.61 2.77
CA PHE A 383 10.78 -2.84 2.96
C PHE A 383 11.02 -1.61 3.85
N HIS A 384 11.70 -1.78 4.99
CA HIS A 384 11.95 -0.67 5.90
C HIS A 384 12.98 0.33 5.34
N LEU A 385 14.00 -0.12 4.61
CA LEU A 385 14.95 0.78 3.94
C LEU A 385 14.27 1.59 2.83
N GLN A 386 13.38 0.98 2.05
CA GLN A 386 12.55 1.71 1.09
C GLN A 386 11.62 2.71 1.80
N ALA A 387 10.99 2.29 2.90
CA ALA A 387 10.10 3.15 3.67
C ALA A 387 10.85 4.38 4.19
N PHE A 388 12.09 4.19 4.66
CA PHE A 388 12.95 5.27 5.08
C PHE A 388 13.24 6.26 3.95
N ALA A 389 13.56 5.78 2.74
CA ALA A 389 13.71 6.64 1.58
C ALA A 389 12.42 7.43 1.27
N ALA A 390 11.25 6.82 1.43
CA ALA A 390 9.94 7.46 1.24
C ALA A 390 9.56 8.49 2.33
N LEU A 391 10.25 8.48 3.48
CA LEU A 391 10.13 9.51 4.53
C LEU A 391 10.97 10.76 4.21
N GLN A 392 11.95 10.67 3.32
CA GLN A 392 12.89 11.75 3.00
C GLN A 392 12.28 12.77 2.02
N VAL A 393 11.10 13.29 2.33
CA VAL A 393 10.36 14.24 1.49
C VAL A 393 10.53 15.68 1.99
N GLY A 394 10.72 16.62 1.07
CA GLY A 394 10.80 18.04 1.39
C GLY A 394 12.12 18.43 2.06
N ALA A 395 12.04 19.01 3.27
CA ALA A 395 13.22 19.48 4.01
C ALA A 395 13.87 18.41 4.91
N ALA A 396 13.19 17.28 5.13
CA ALA A 396 13.67 16.19 5.96
C ALA A 396 14.55 15.22 5.14
N ASN A 397 15.86 15.39 5.20
CA ASN A 397 16.81 14.43 4.60
C ASN A 397 17.17 13.29 5.57
N ASP A 398 17.88 12.30 5.04
CA ASP A 398 18.45 11.16 5.79
C ASP A 398 19.19 11.58 7.08
N ALA A 399 20.00 12.66 7.03
CA ALA A 399 20.74 13.18 8.17
C ALA A 399 19.82 13.74 9.27
N THR A 400 18.71 14.39 8.88
CA THR A 400 17.73 14.93 9.82
C THR A 400 16.99 13.80 10.53
N TRP A 401 16.55 12.78 9.77
CA TRP A 401 15.91 11.60 10.34
C TRP A 401 16.84 10.79 11.23
N ARG A 402 18.11 10.62 10.84
CA ARG A 402 19.14 10.01 11.69
C ARG A 402 19.32 10.80 12.98
N GLY A 403 19.31 12.13 12.91
CA GLY A 403 19.39 13.01 14.08
C GLY A 403 18.21 12.81 15.04
N TYR A 404 16.99 12.74 14.52
CA TYR A 404 15.80 12.40 15.31
C TYR A 404 15.92 11.02 15.97
N LEU A 405 16.27 9.98 15.21
CA LEU A 405 16.41 8.62 15.72
C LEU A 405 17.50 8.50 16.81
N ALA A 406 18.64 9.18 16.61
CA ALA A 406 19.68 9.26 17.63
C ALA A 406 19.21 10.00 18.89
N PHE A 407 18.46 11.09 18.73
CA PHE A 407 17.89 11.84 19.86
C PHE A 407 16.94 10.99 20.72
N VAL A 408 16.05 10.21 20.09
CA VAL A 408 15.06 9.40 20.83
C VAL A 408 15.64 8.09 21.37
N ASN A 409 16.56 7.43 20.64
CA ASN A 409 17.12 6.15 21.07
C ASN A 409 18.32 6.30 22.01
N GLU A 410 19.16 7.33 21.84
CA GLU A 410 20.43 7.49 22.55
C GLU A 410 20.40 8.66 23.56
N GLY A 411 19.48 9.62 23.40
CA GLY A 411 19.42 10.85 24.20
C GLY A 411 18.65 10.77 25.52
N GLN A 412 17.99 9.65 25.83
CA GLN A 412 17.05 9.55 26.97
C GLN A 412 17.72 9.42 28.35
N GLN A 413 19.05 9.29 28.44
CA GLN A 413 19.70 8.83 29.67
C GLN A 413 19.76 9.85 30.84
N ASP A 414 19.60 11.16 30.59
CA ASP A 414 19.85 12.22 31.61
C ASP A 414 18.82 13.39 31.65
N ALA A 415 17.77 13.41 30.80
CA ALA A 415 16.85 14.54 30.65
C ALA A 415 15.55 14.41 31.48
N ASP A 416 14.89 15.54 31.80
CA ASP A 416 13.50 15.54 32.29
C ASP A 416 12.61 14.88 31.21
N GLN A 417 11.96 13.78 31.57
CA GLN A 417 11.15 12.97 30.65
C GLN A 417 10.06 13.80 29.96
N THR A 418 9.53 14.82 30.63
CA THR A 418 8.49 15.69 30.08
C THR A 418 9.04 16.60 28.97
N ASP A 419 10.16 17.28 29.23
CA ASP A 419 10.79 18.20 28.28
C ASP A 419 11.33 17.45 27.06
N TRP A 420 11.91 16.26 27.28
CA TRP A 420 12.37 15.38 26.20
C TRP A 420 11.21 14.94 25.30
N HIS A 421 10.09 14.52 25.90
CA HIS A 421 8.92 14.08 25.14
C HIS A 421 8.34 15.22 24.30
N ILE A 422 8.17 16.41 24.87
CA ILE A 422 7.70 17.59 24.15
C ILE A 422 8.62 17.91 22.96
N ALA A 423 9.94 17.93 23.18
CA ALA A 423 10.90 18.20 22.11
C ALA A 423 10.88 17.14 20.99
N ALA A 424 10.66 15.87 21.33
CA ALA A 424 10.52 14.79 20.34
C ALA A 424 9.25 14.98 19.50
N VAL A 425 8.11 15.28 20.13
CA VAL A 425 6.83 15.53 19.44
C VAL A 425 6.91 16.76 18.55
N ASP A 426 7.46 17.87 19.02
CA ASP A 426 7.65 19.09 18.23
C ASP A 426 8.53 18.84 17.00
N THR A 427 9.61 18.06 17.17
CA THR A 427 10.49 17.68 16.06
C THR A 427 9.75 16.84 15.03
N LEU A 428 8.98 15.83 15.46
CA LEU A 428 8.18 15.00 14.56
C LEU A 428 7.12 15.80 13.80
N ALA A 429 6.43 16.71 14.49
CA ALA A 429 5.42 17.58 13.89
C ALA A 429 6.03 18.40 12.74
N VAL A 430 7.24 18.93 12.94
CA VAL A 430 8.00 19.64 11.89
C VAL A 430 8.38 18.69 10.74
N LEU A 431 8.88 17.49 11.04
CA LEU A 431 9.31 16.53 10.02
C LEU A 431 8.15 16.03 9.14
N PHE A 432 6.98 15.86 9.73
CA PHE A 432 5.77 15.42 9.02
C PHE A 432 4.91 16.57 8.49
N GLY A 433 5.24 17.83 8.79
CA GLY A 433 4.50 18.99 8.30
C GLY A 433 3.13 19.20 8.94
N THR A 434 2.93 18.72 10.17
CA THR A 434 1.65 18.79 10.92
C THR A 434 1.81 19.61 12.21
N ALA A 435 0.70 19.92 12.87
CA ALA A 435 0.69 20.64 14.14
C ALA A 435 1.10 19.70 15.31
N PRO A 436 1.83 20.18 16.33
CA PRO A 436 2.21 19.36 17.49
C PRO A 436 1.01 18.76 18.23
N GLU A 437 -0.13 19.46 18.26
CA GLU A 437 -1.36 18.96 18.87
C GLU A 437 -1.94 17.77 18.10
N GLU A 438 -1.93 17.82 16.77
CA GLU A 438 -2.36 16.72 15.91
C GLU A 438 -1.41 15.52 15.99
N MET A 439 -0.09 15.78 15.99
CA MET A 439 0.92 14.74 16.19
C MET A 439 0.70 13.99 17.51
N THR A 440 0.39 14.71 18.59
CA THR A 440 0.10 14.11 19.90
C THR A 440 -1.06 13.12 19.81
N LEU A 441 -2.12 13.44 19.06
CA LEU A 441 -3.27 12.55 18.87
C LEU A 441 -2.89 11.25 18.14
N TYR A 442 -2.11 11.36 17.06
CA TYR A 442 -1.63 10.19 16.33
C TYR A 442 -0.74 9.30 17.19
N LEU A 443 0.19 9.89 17.94
CA LEU A 443 1.08 9.15 18.84
C LEU A 443 0.31 8.44 19.95
N GLN A 444 -0.66 9.11 20.56
CA GLN A 444 -1.49 8.52 21.60
C GLN A 444 -2.31 7.33 21.09
N ASP A 445 -2.86 7.40 19.87
CA ASP A 445 -3.63 6.32 19.27
C ASP A 445 -2.76 5.12 18.85
N ILE A 446 -1.56 5.37 18.31
CA ILE A 446 -0.70 4.32 17.74
C ILE A 446 0.20 3.68 18.81
N LEU A 447 0.82 4.48 19.68
CA LEU A 447 1.83 4.03 20.65
C LEU A 447 1.35 4.10 22.10
N GLY A 448 0.30 4.88 22.38
CA GLY A 448 -0.13 5.20 23.73
C GLY A 448 0.54 6.46 24.30
N PRO A 449 0.16 6.87 25.52
CA PRO A 449 0.64 8.10 26.12
C PRO A 449 2.15 8.04 26.41
N GLU A 450 2.83 9.18 26.31
CA GLU A 450 4.26 9.37 26.66
C GLU A 450 5.29 8.63 25.78
N HIS A 451 4.84 7.87 24.78
CA HIS A 451 5.72 7.15 23.86
C HIS A 451 5.96 7.92 22.56
N VAL A 452 7.15 7.77 21.99
CA VAL A 452 7.54 8.36 20.70
C VAL A 452 8.16 7.27 19.81
N PRO A 453 8.01 7.37 18.48
CA PRO A 453 8.54 6.38 17.56
C PRO A 453 10.06 6.32 17.60
N THR A 454 10.60 5.13 17.85
CA THR A 454 12.03 4.83 17.93
C THR A 454 12.59 4.12 16.69
N ASP A 455 11.71 3.72 15.77
CA ASP A 455 12.02 2.94 14.58
C ASP A 455 11.22 3.43 13.35
N ILE A 456 11.72 3.05 12.17
CA ILE A 456 11.19 3.48 10.87
C ILE A 456 9.81 2.87 10.60
N GLU A 457 9.56 1.62 10.98
CA GLU A 457 8.23 0.99 10.86
C GLU A 457 7.13 1.82 11.54
N THR A 458 7.39 2.28 12.75
CA THR A 458 6.45 3.11 13.50
C THR A 458 6.30 4.50 12.87
N LEU A 459 7.41 5.11 12.45
CA LEU A 459 7.38 6.40 11.73
C LEU A 459 6.56 6.31 10.44
N GLU A 460 6.68 5.20 9.71
CA GLU A 460 5.94 4.91 8.49
C GLU A 460 4.43 4.74 8.77
N THR A 461 4.09 4.06 9.87
CA THR A 461 2.70 3.93 10.32
C THR A 461 2.09 5.30 10.63
N ILE A 462 2.85 6.19 11.30
CA ILE A 462 2.39 7.55 11.63
C ILE A 462 2.21 8.38 10.37
N VAL A 463 3.19 8.39 9.45
CA VAL A 463 3.09 9.20 8.22
C VAL A 463 1.91 8.76 7.34
N ARG A 464 1.57 7.47 7.32
CA ARG A 464 0.37 6.97 6.64
C ARG A 464 -0.91 7.59 7.21
N HIS A 465 -1.01 7.77 8.53
CA HIS A 465 -2.16 8.44 9.14
C HIS A 465 -2.20 9.92 8.79
N VAL A 466 -1.05 10.61 8.85
CA VAL A 466 -0.96 12.03 8.45
C VAL A 466 -1.39 12.23 6.99
N ARG A 467 -0.80 11.47 6.06
CA ARG A 467 -1.13 11.54 4.62
C ARG A 467 -2.58 11.18 4.34
N LEU A 468 -3.13 10.18 5.03
CA LEU A 468 -4.53 9.80 4.86
C LEU A 468 -5.48 10.91 5.36
N ALA A 469 -5.14 11.58 6.46
CA ALA A 469 -5.92 12.73 6.93
C ALA A 469 -5.87 13.89 5.91
N GLU A 470 -4.71 14.18 5.34
CA GLU A 470 -4.54 15.16 4.26
C GLU A 470 -5.34 14.80 3.01
N ASP A 471 -5.25 13.56 2.53
CA ASP A 471 -5.97 13.07 1.34
C ASP A 471 -7.49 13.13 1.51
N LEU A 472 -7.97 12.87 2.72
CA LEU A 472 -9.39 12.97 3.09
C LEU A 472 -9.81 14.39 3.47
N ALA A 473 -8.88 15.34 3.54
CA ALA A 473 -9.05 16.70 4.01
C ALA A 473 -9.69 16.79 5.42
N VAL A 474 -9.35 15.87 6.32
CA VAL A 474 -9.85 15.84 7.71
C VAL A 474 -8.74 16.15 8.70
N SER A 475 -9.10 16.61 9.91
CA SER A 475 -8.14 16.74 11.01
C SER A 475 -7.75 15.37 11.59
N ALA A 476 -6.72 15.33 12.44
CA ALA A 476 -6.33 14.12 13.17
C ALA A 476 -7.51 13.50 13.95
N ASP A 477 -8.24 14.30 14.73
CA ASP A 477 -9.45 13.86 15.43
C ASP A 477 -10.51 13.29 14.48
N GLY A 478 -10.68 13.92 13.32
CA GLY A 478 -11.62 13.47 12.30
C GLY A 478 -11.24 12.11 11.73
N LEU A 479 -9.96 11.90 11.43
CA LEU A 479 -9.46 10.60 10.98
C LEU A 479 -9.65 9.53 12.06
N LEU A 480 -9.36 9.83 13.33
CA LEU A 480 -9.54 8.89 14.44
C LEU A 480 -11.02 8.54 14.67
N ALA A 481 -11.94 9.49 14.47
CA ALA A 481 -13.38 9.21 14.50
C ALA A 481 -13.80 8.23 13.37
N LEU A 482 -13.27 8.39 12.17
CA LEU A 482 -13.50 7.46 11.04
C LEU A 482 -12.90 6.08 11.34
N LYS A 483 -11.68 6.03 11.89
CA LYS A 483 -10.99 4.79 12.29
C LYS A 483 -11.76 4.03 13.37
N ALA A 484 -12.32 4.73 14.36
CA ALA A 484 -13.11 4.12 15.42
C ALA A 484 -14.33 3.37 14.87
N VAL A 485 -15.00 3.95 13.87
CA VAL A 485 -16.14 3.31 13.18
C VAL A 485 -15.70 2.10 12.36
N ALA A 486 -14.57 2.18 11.65
CA ALA A 486 -14.04 1.04 10.91
C ALA A 486 -13.71 -0.15 11.82
N ASN A 487 -13.26 0.11 13.05
CA ASN A 487 -12.87 -0.94 14.00
C ASN A 487 -14.04 -1.49 14.83
N ALA A 488 -14.91 -0.62 15.37
CA ALA A 488 -15.96 -1.02 16.32
C ALA A 488 -17.37 -1.12 15.70
N GLY A 489 -17.49 -0.85 14.39
CA GLY A 489 -18.71 -1.01 13.61
C GLY A 489 -19.90 -0.28 14.23
N GLU A 490 -21.00 -1.00 14.46
CA GLU A 490 -22.26 -0.44 14.96
C GLU A 490 -22.16 0.21 16.35
N THR A 491 -21.13 -0.10 17.15
CA THR A 491 -20.98 0.42 18.52
C THR A 491 -20.21 1.73 18.63
N ALA A 492 -19.62 2.20 17.52
CA ALA A 492 -18.87 3.44 17.45
C ALA A 492 -19.78 4.68 17.34
N ASP A 493 -19.18 5.86 17.52
CA ASP A 493 -19.87 7.15 17.31
C ASP A 493 -19.93 7.52 15.82
N TRP A 494 -20.97 7.03 15.16
CA TRP A 494 -21.26 7.35 13.76
C TRP A 494 -21.57 8.84 13.52
N GLN A 495 -22.01 9.58 14.54
CA GLN A 495 -22.29 11.01 14.40
C GLN A 495 -21.00 11.82 14.33
N ALA A 496 -20.01 11.46 15.15
CA ALA A 496 -18.67 12.05 15.08
C ALA A 496 -18.00 11.77 13.72
N ALA A 497 -18.05 10.51 13.27
CA ALA A 497 -17.52 10.11 11.95
C ALA A 497 -18.22 10.83 10.78
N ALA A 498 -19.55 10.95 10.81
CA ALA A 498 -20.29 11.69 9.79
C ALA A 498 -19.91 13.19 9.78
N THR A 499 -19.77 13.79 10.97
CA THR A 499 -19.35 15.20 11.10
C THR A 499 -17.94 15.40 10.53
N ALA A 500 -17.01 14.47 10.80
CA ALA A 500 -15.66 14.49 10.24
C ALA A 500 -15.68 14.36 8.71
N ALA A 501 -16.44 13.41 8.16
CA ALA A 501 -16.56 13.21 6.72
C ALA A 501 -17.19 14.42 6.01
N GLU A 502 -18.24 15.02 6.58
CA GLU A 502 -18.86 16.23 6.04
C GLU A 502 -17.92 17.45 6.09
N ALA A 503 -17.14 17.58 7.16
CA ALA A 503 -16.11 18.63 7.27
C ALA A 503 -15.02 18.43 6.21
N GLY A 504 -14.55 17.20 6.00
CA GLY A 504 -13.58 16.89 4.95
C GLY A 504 -14.11 17.17 3.55
N LEU A 505 -15.35 16.75 3.26
CA LEU A 505 -16.02 17.05 2.00
C LEU A 505 -16.16 18.56 1.74
N ALA A 506 -16.38 19.36 2.79
CA ALA A 506 -16.50 20.80 2.67
C ALA A 506 -15.15 21.49 2.35
N GLN A 507 -14.03 20.88 2.75
CA GLN A 507 -12.68 21.38 2.47
C GLN A 507 -12.15 20.85 1.12
N PHE A 508 -12.49 19.62 0.77
CA PHE A 508 -12.03 18.96 -0.45
C PHE A 508 -12.48 19.71 -1.70
N ASN A 509 -11.53 20.12 -2.54
CA ASN A 509 -11.76 20.90 -3.77
C ASN A 509 -12.69 22.11 -3.54
N ASP A 510 -12.46 22.88 -2.48
CA ASP A 510 -13.25 24.06 -2.09
C ASP A 510 -14.76 23.76 -1.92
N GLY A 511 -15.10 22.52 -1.57
CA GLY A 511 -16.48 22.09 -1.32
C GLY A 511 -17.31 21.92 -2.60
N SER A 512 -16.69 21.82 -3.77
CA SER A 512 -17.40 21.70 -5.06
C SER A 512 -18.33 20.50 -5.14
N GLN A 513 -18.04 19.44 -4.37
CA GLN A 513 -18.81 18.19 -4.34
C GLN A 513 -19.97 18.21 -3.32
N VAL A 514 -20.00 19.18 -2.41
CA VAL A 514 -21.03 19.28 -1.35
C VAL A 514 -22.45 19.29 -1.92
N PRO A 515 -22.78 20.06 -2.99
CA PRO A 515 -24.13 20.04 -3.56
C PRO A 515 -24.51 18.65 -4.08
N ALA A 516 -23.65 18.01 -4.89
CA ALA A 516 -23.91 16.69 -5.46
C ALA A 516 -24.10 15.63 -4.37
N TYR A 517 -23.27 15.66 -3.33
CA TYR A 517 -23.45 14.81 -2.15
C TYR A 517 -24.80 15.04 -1.47
N ARG A 518 -25.17 16.29 -1.20
CA ARG A 518 -26.46 16.62 -0.55
C ARG A 518 -27.65 16.13 -1.36
N HIS A 519 -27.57 16.23 -2.68
CA HIS A 519 -28.56 15.73 -3.61
C HIS A 519 -28.72 14.20 -3.50
N ALA A 520 -27.61 13.46 -3.66
CA ALA A 520 -27.61 11.99 -3.54
C ALA A 520 -28.05 11.52 -2.14
N PHE A 521 -27.59 12.19 -1.09
CA PHE A 521 -27.96 11.87 0.30
C PHE A 521 -29.45 12.11 0.56
N ALA A 522 -30.02 13.19 0.03
CA ALA A 522 -31.46 13.45 0.15
C ALA A 522 -32.30 12.36 -0.51
N GLU A 523 -31.88 11.85 -1.67
CA GLU A 523 -32.56 10.77 -2.40
C GLU A 523 -32.46 9.43 -1.66
N LEU A 524 -31.29 9.07 -1.14
CA LEU A 524 -31.11 7.88 -0.29
C LEU A 524 -31.94 7.99 0.99
N LYS A 525 -31.95 9.16 1.63
CA LYS A 525 -32.75 9.42 2.83
C LYS A 525 -34.23 9.32 2.53
N ARG A 526 -34.70 9.84 1.40
CA ARG A 526 -36.08 9.70 0.91
C ARG A 526 -36.44 8.23 0.74
N ASP A 527 -35.64 7.45 0.03
CA ASP A 527 -35.90 6.02 -0.18
C ASP A 527 -35.98 5.25 1.14
N ALA A 528 -35.08 5.54 2.08
CA ALA A 528 -35.10 4.94 3.41
C ALA A 528 -36.33 5.35 4.22
N LEU A 529 -36.70 6.64 4.22
CA LEU A 529 -37.87 7.16 4.92
C LEU A 529 -39.18 6.63 4.34
N VAL A 530 -39.30 6.52 3.01
CA VAL A 530 -40.46 5.92 2.33
C VAL A 530 -40.60 4.46 2.75
N ALA A 531 -39.53 3.66 2.67
CA ALA A 531 -39.56 2.27 3.11
C ALA A 531 -39.93 2.14 4.60
N ALA A 532 -39.35 2.99 5.45
CA ALA A 532 -39.66 3.02 6.88
C ALA A 532 -41.13 3.41 7.14
N TYR A 533 -41.65 4.42 6.45
CA TYR A 533 -43.05 4.85 6.57
C TYR A 533 -44.02 3.75 6.13
N MET A 534 -43.74 3.09 5.00
CA MET A 534 -44.50 1.94 4.52
C MET A 534 -44.51 0.79 5.57
N LYS A 535 -43.34 0.46 6.12
CA LYS A 535 -43.20 -0.64 7.09
C LYS A 535 -43.75 -0.34 8.47
N THR A 536 -43.83 0.93 8.87
CA THR A 536 -44.24 1.32 10.22
C THR A 536 -45.64 1.92 10.29
N LYS A 537 -45.92 2.95 9.49
CA LYS A 537 -47.18 3.69 9.51
C LYS A 537 -48.25 3.02 8.67
N VAL A 538 -47.92 2.67 7.42
CA VAL A 538 -48.89 2.01 6.53
C VAL A 538 -49.21 0.62 7.05
N ALA A 539 -48.20 -0.23 7.28
CA ALA A 539 -48.41 -1.59 7.81
C ALA A 539 -49.02 -1.65 9.22
N GLY A 540 -48.93 -0.55 9.99
CA GLY A 540 -49.52 -0.44 11.33
C GLY A 540 -50.99 -0.04 11.33
N ASP A 541 -51.54 0.34 10.17
CA ASP A 541 -52.91 0.80 9.98
C ASP A 541 -53.59 -0.06 8.90
N LEU A 542 -54.68 -0.75 9.27
CA LEU A 542 -55.37 -1.69 8.39
C LEU A 542 -55.96 -0.99 7.16
N ASP A 543 -56.47 0.22 7.32
CA ASP A 543 -57.11 0.98 6.24
C ASP A 543 -56.05 1.47 5.23
N LEU A 544 -54.88 1.90 5.73
CA LEU A 544 -53.76 2.30 4.88
C LEU A 544 -53.12 1.08 4.19
N THR A 545 -53.02 -0.07 4.86
CA THR A 545 -52.44 -1.28 4.28
C THR A 545 -53.25 -1.81 3.09
N GLU A 546 -54.58 -1.70 3.15
CA GLU A 546 -55.44 -2.11 2.02
C GLU A 546 -55.31 -1.17 0.82
N THR A 547 -55.04 0.11 1.05
CA THR A 547 -55.05 1.17 0.03
C THR A 547 -53.68 1.55 -0.53
N ILE A 548 -52.61 1.50 0.27
CA ILE A 548 -51.25 1.91 -0.09
C ILE A 548 -50.36 0.68 -0.22
N LYS A 549 -50.12 0.24 -1.47
CA LYS A 549 -49.33 -0.97 -1.78
C LYS A 549 -47.99 -0.68 -2.44
N ASP A 550 -47.85 0.51 -3.04
CA ASP A 550 -46.67 0.93 -3.80
C ASP A 550 -46.43 2.44 -3.63
N ARG A 551 -45.33 2.92 -4.21
CA ARG A 551 -44.92 4.33 -4.14
C ARG A 551 -45.92 5.27 -4.80
N ASP A 552 -46.60 4.83 -5.87
CA ASP A 552 -47.63 5.62 -6.55
C ASP A 552 -48.87 5.81 -5.66
N ALA A 553 -49.32 4.77 -4.96
CA ALA A 553 -50.39 4.88 -3.97
C ALA A 553 -49.99 5.79 -2.79
N LEU A 554 -48.73 5.76 -2.38
CA LEU A 554 -48.20 6.65 -1.34
C LEU A 554 -48.17 8.12 -1.82
N TYR A 555 -47.76 8.38 -3.06
CA TYR A 555 -47.85 9.70 -3.68
C TYR A 555 -49.29 10.22 -3.68
N ARG A 556 -50.25 9.38 -4.11
CA ARG A 556 -51.67 9.73 -4.12
C ARG A 556 -52.22 10.04 -2.73
N HIS A 557 -51.73 9.33 -1.71
CA HIS A 557 -52.13 9.55 -0.32
C HIS A 557 -51.51 10.80 0.30
N LEU A 558 -50.20 11.03 0.11
CA LEU A 558 -49.48 12.17 0.68
C LEU A 558 -49.66 13.46 -0.13
N LEU A 559 -50.15 13.36 -1.38
CA LEU A 559 -50.22 14.44 -2.37
C LEU A 559 -48.86 15.08 -2.67
N LEU A 560 -47.79 14.32 -2.43
CA LEU A 560 -46.39 14.71 -2.61
C LEU A 560 -45.67 13.58 -3.32
N ASP A 561 -44.97 13.91 -4.40
CA ASP A 561 -44.26 12.92 -5.20
C ASP A 561 -43.02 12.41 -4.45
N VAL A 562 -43.06 11.11 -4.12
CA VAL A 562 -42.01 10.41 -3.37
C VAL A 562 -40.89 9.86 -4.25
N ASP A 563 -40.98 10.05 -5.57
CA ASP A 563 -39.99 9.61 -6.56
C ASP A 563 -39.25 10.76 -7.26
N VAL A 564 -39.46 12.01 -6.81
CA VAL A 564 -38.73 13.18 -7.34
C VAL A 564 -37.24 13.16 -7.06
N THR A 565 -36.46 13.67 -8.02
CA THR A 565 -35.04 13.98 -7.83
C THR A 565 -34.87 15.21 -6.96
N SER A 566 -33.73 15.33 -6.30
CA SER A 566 -33.37 16.47 -5.46
C SER A 566 -32.88 17.71 -6.24
N ALA A 567 -32.75 17.62 -7.57
CA ALA A 567 -32.05 18.61 -8.40
C ALA A 567 -32.80 19.95 -8.59
N VAL A 568 -34.14 19.93 -8.56
CA VAL A 568 -34.96 21.12 -8.83
C VAL A 568 -35.73 21.51 -7.56
N PRO A 569 -35.39 22.64 -6.92
CA PRO A 569 -36.10 23.08 -5.73
C PRO A 569 -37.46 23.70 -6.11
N THR A 570 -38.51 23.31 -5.39
CA THR A 570 -39.84 23.93 -5.45
C THR A 570 -40.07 24.79 -4.20
N SER A 571 -40.64 25.98 -4.37
CA SER A 571 -41.04 26.83 -3.23
C SER A 571 -42.14 26.12 -2.41
N PRO A 572 -42.12 26.18 -1.06
CA PRO A 572 -43.14 25.54 -0.24
C PRO A 572 -44.59 25.94 -0.58
N ILE A 573 -44.84 27.18 -1.01
CA ILE A 573 -46.17 27.64 -1.43
C ILE A 573 -46.59 27.02 -2.77
N VAL A 574 -45.64 26.88 -3.69
CA VAL A 574 -45.91 26.27 -5.00
C VAL A 574 -46.20 24.78 -4.82
N GLU A 575 -45.42 24.08 -3.99
CA GLU A 575 -45.66 22.66 -3.69
C GLU A 575 -47.03 22.46 -3.03
N ALA A 576 -47.36 23.27 -2.01
CA ALA A 576 -48.67 23.19 -1.35
C ALA A 576 -49.84 23.48 -2.31
N ALA A 577 -49.68 24.46 -3.21
CA ALA A 577 -50.67 24.76 -4.24
C ALA A 577 -50.85 23.58 -5.21
N SER A 578 -49.74 22.98 -5.66
CA SER A 578 -49.75 21.79 -6.52
C SER A 578 -50.42 20.59 -5.85
N SER A 579 -50.13 20.31 -4.57
CA SER A 579 -50.79 19.24 -3.81
C SER A 579 -52.30 19.45 -3.70
N LEU A 580 -52.75 20.69 -3.47
CA LEU A 580 -54.17 21.03 -3.42
C LEU A 580 -54.83 20.93 -4.81
N GLN A 581 -54.16 21.40 -5.86
CA GLN A 581 -54.63 21.26 -7.24
C GLN A 581 -54.81 19.79 -7.63
N LEU A 582 -53.85 18.94 -7.26
CA LEU A 582 -53.92 17.50 -7.44
C LEU A 582 -55.11 16.92 -6.70
N TYR A 583 -55.31 17.27 -5.43
CA TYR A 583 -56.43 16.79 -4.62
C TYR A 583 -57.79 17.19 -5.21
N ILE A 584 -57.99 18.47 -5.55
CA ILE A 584 -59.25 18.96 -6.14
C ILE A 584 -59.54 18.22 -7.46
N SER A 585 -58.53 18.03 -8.30
CA SER A 585 -58.68 17.33 -9.58
C SER A 585 -59.02 15.85 -9.40
N ARG A 586 -58.41 15.18 -8.43
CA ARG A 586 -58.71 13.77 -8.08
C ARG A 586 -60.11 13.62 -7.51
N ALA A 587 -60.51 14.53 -6.62
CA ALA A 587 -61.86 14.59 -6.05
C ALA A 587 -62.91 14.77 -7.15
N LEU A 588 -62.74 15.79 -8.01
CA LEU A 588 -63.63 16.08 -9.13
C LEU A 588 -63.67 14.95 -10.17
N SER A 589 -62.61 14.14 -10.28
CA SER A 589 -62.57 12.95 -11.14
C SER A 589 -63.21 11.70 -10.49
N GLY A 590 -63.63 11.78 -9.23
CA GLY A 590 -64.19 10.64 -8.48
C GLY A 590 -63.16 9.59 -8.09
N LEU A 591 -61.86 9.95 -8.06
CA LEU A 591 -60.76 9.08 -7.67
C LEU A 591 -60.54 9.06 -6.15
N GLU A 592 -61.15 9.99 -5.42
CA GLU A 592 -61.11 10.06 -3.97
C GLU A 592 -62.36 9.38 -3.37
N PRO A 593 -62.20 8.46 -2.41
CA PRO A 593 -63.33 7.78 -1.78
C PRO A 593 -64.13 8.74 -0.88
N GLU A 594 -65.43 8.50 -0.78
CA GLU A 594 -66.33 9.13 0.21
C GLU A 594 -66.43 10.67 0.17
N ILE A 595 -66.04 11.31 -0.94
CA ILE A 595 -66.24 12.76 -1.11
C ILE A 595 -67.67 13.08 -1.55
N GLY A 596 -68.38 13.86 -0.73
CA GLY A 596 -69.65 14.48 -1.09
C GLY A 596 -69.47 15.89 -1.64
N PHE A 597 -70.06 16.18 -2.79
CA PHE A 597 -70.12 17.53 -3.37
C PHE A 597 -71.47 18.18 -3.08
N TYR A 598 -71.46 19.46 -2.71
CA TYR A 598 -72.68 20.26 -2.60
C TYR A 598 -73.25 20.59 -3.99
N ASP A 599 -72.39 21.06 -4.89
CA ASP A 599 -72.69 21.29 -6.31
C ASP A 599 -71.42 20.99 -7.13
N ARG A 600 -71.37 19.77 -7.69
CA ARG A 600 -70.18 19.29 -8.41
C ARG A 600 -70.00 20.00 -9.74
N ASP A 601 -71.08 20.26 -10.46
CA ASP A 601 -71.04 20.85 -11.80
C ASP A 601 -70.60 22.32 -11.73
N ALA A 602 -71.06 23.07 -10.72
CA ALA A 602 -70.61 24.43 -10.49
C ALA A 602 -69.11 24.49 -10.11
N LEU A 603 -68.65 23.59 -9.23
CA LEU A 603 -67.24 23.51 -8.86
C LEU A 603 -66.37 23.09 -10.05
N GLN A 604 -66.82 22.15 -10.87
CA GLN A 604 -66.13 21.72 -12.08
C GLN A 604 -65.95 22.89 -13.05
N ALA A 605 -67.03 23.64 -13.33
CA ALA A 605 -66.99 24.80 -14.22
C ALA A 605 -66.08 25.92 -13.71
N GLN A 606 -66.04 26.14 -12.39
CA GLN A 606 -65.11 27.08 -11.78
C GLN A 606 -63.66 26.56 -11.86
N TRP A 607 -63.45 25.28 -11.57
CA TRP A 607 -62.13 24.66 -11.58
C TRP A 607 -61.47 24.69 -12.95
N GLU A 608 -62.25 24.53 -14.02
CA GLU A 608 -61.76 24.68 -15.40
C GLU A 608 -61.05 26.02 -15.65
N LEU A 609 -61.46 27.08 -14.93
CA LEU A 609 -60.86 28.42 -15.00
C LEU A 609 -59.74 28.65 -13.96
N ASP A 610 -59.87 28.01 -12.80
CA ASP A 610 -59.03 28.28 -11.63
C ASP A 610 -57.87 27.26 -11.45
N GLN A 611 -57.87 26.17 -12.20
CA GLN A 611 -56.86 25.09 -12.10
C GLN A 611 -55.43 25.56 -12.36
N ASP A 612 -55.22 26.50 -13.28
CA ASP A 612 -53.91 27.12 -13.55
C ASP A 612 -53.83 28.47 -12.83
N TYR A 613 -52.81 28.62 -11.98
CA TYR A 613 -52.57 29.85 -11.23
C TYR A 613 -52.50 31.09 -12.13
N ARG A 614 -51.91 31.00 -13.33
CA ARG A 614 -51.81 32.13 -14.26
C ARG A 614 -53.15 32.53 -14.84
N GLN A 615 -54.01 31.55 -15.14
CA GLN A 615 -55.36 31.81 -15.62
C GLN A 615 -56.21 32.44 -14.51
N TRP A 616 -56.14 31.88 -13.30
CA TRP A 616 -56.78 32.45 -12.12
C TRP A 616 -56.30 33.90 -11.89
N GLU A 617 -54.99 34.15 -11.92
CA GLU A 617 -54.39 35.48 -11.73
C GLU A 617 -54.93 36.48 -12.75
N VAL A 618 -55.00 36.11 -14.03
CA VAL A 618 -55.54 36.95 -15.10
C VAL A 618 -57.02 37.24 -14.87
N ASN A 619 -57.82 36.25 -14.48
CA ASN A 619 -59.24 36.45 -14.20
C ASN A 619 -59.45 37.42 -13.03
N GLN A 620 -58.67 37.30 -11.95
CA GLN A 620 -58.73 38.23 -10.82
C GLN A 620 -58.31 39.64 -11.24
N LYS A 621 -57.24 39.77 -12.04
CA LYS A 621 -56.78 41.07 -12.55
C LYS A 621 -57.77 41.70 -13.52
N LEU A 622 -58.43 40.92 -14.38
CA LEU A 622 -59.46 41.40 -15.30
C LEU A 622 -60.65 41.98 -14.52
N ALA A 623 -61.08 41.30 -13.45
CA ALA A 623 -62.17 41.77 -12.60
C ALA A 623 -61.84 43.08 -11.86
N LEU A 624 -60.60 43.23 -11.39
CA LEU A 624 -60.16 44.41 -10.62
C LEU A 624 -59.67 45.58 -11.49
N TYR A 625 -59.04 45.27 -12.62
CA TYR A 625 -58.37 46.21 -13.50
C TYR A 625 -58.72 45.97 -14.96
N PRO A 626 -60.01 46.04 -15.35
CA PRO A 626 -60.44 45.80 -16.73
C PRO A 626 -59.78 46.75 -17.73
N GLN A 627 -59.38 47.95 -17.30
CA GLN A 627 -58.66 48.91 -18.13
C GLN A 627 -57.31 48.40 -18.67
N ASN A 628 -56.70 47.41 -18.01
CA ASN A 628 -55.43 46.83 -18.47
C ASN A 628 -55.63 45.85 -19.64
N TYR A 629 -56.85 45.37 -19.85
CA TYR A 629 -57.20 44.34 -20.82
C TYR A 629 -58.17 44.84 -21.90
N ILE A 630 -58.58 46.12 -21.85
CA ILE A 630 -59.46 46.70 -22.85
C ILE A 630 -58.62 47.15 -24.06
N GLU A 631 -58.86 46.49 -25.19
CA GLU A 631 -58.44 46.99 -26.49
C GLU A 631 -59.67 47.64 -27.13
N PRO A 632 -59.66 48.97 -27.39
CA PRO A 632 -60.83 49.67 -27.90
C PRO A 632 -61.43 49.06 -29.18
N GLU A 633 -60.58 48.41 -29.97
CA GLU A 633 -60.88 47.78 -31.26
C GLU A 633 -61.50 46.37 -31.11
N LEU A 634 -61.19 45.62 -30.03
CA LEU A 634 -61.60 44.22 -29.83
C LEU A 634 -62.81 44.08 -28.89
N ARG A 635 -63.82 44.93 -29.06
CA ARG A 635 -65.05 44.85 -28.25
C ARG A 635 -65.92 43.69 -28.71
N TYR A 636 -66.40 42.87 -27.77
CA TYR A 636 -67.27 41.73 -28.08
C TYR A 636 -68.65 42.15 -28.60
N VAL A 637 -69.17 43.29 -28.12
CA VAL A 637 -70.42 43.88 -28.58
C VAL A 637 -70.12 45.21 -29.26
N THR A 638 -70.23 45.25 -30.57
CA THR A 638 -70.11 46.44 -31.41
C THR A 638 -71.45 46.75 -32.08
N SER A 639 -71.67 48.01 -32.44
CA SER A 639 -72.78 48.37 -33.32
C SER A 639 -72.31 48.29 -34.78
N PRO A 640 -73.21 48.10 -35.75
CA PRO A 640 -72.85 48.10 -37.16
C PRO A 640 -72.07 49.36 -37.58
N GLU A 641 -72.41 50.52 -37.01
CA GLU A 641 -71.73 51.78 -37.27
C GLU A 641 -70.29 51.81 -36.73
N PHE A 642 -70.05 51.13 -35.60
CA PHE A 642 -68.70 51.00 -35.04
C PHE A 642 -67.82 50.08 -35.88
N ASP A 643 -68.38 48.98 -36.40
CA ASP A 643 -67.65 48.06 -37.29
C ASP A 643 -67.30 48.75 -38.62
N GLU A 644 -68.22 49.56 -39.18
CA GLU A 644 -67.96 50.40 -40.35
C GLU A 644 -66.85 51.43 -40.08
N LEU A 645 -66.88 52.09 -38.92
CA LEU A 645 -65.83 53.01 -38.49
C LEU A 645 -64.47 52.30 -38.38
N LEU A 646 -64.43 51.14 -37.72
CA LEU A 646 -63.21 50.37 -37.54
C LEU A 646 -62.64 49.95 -38.89
N GLN A 647 -63.46 49.46 -39.82
CA GLN A 647 -63.03 49.14 -41.19
C GLN A 647 -62.55 50.35 -41.98
N ALA A 648 -63.18 51.52 -41.80
CA ALA A 648 -62.80 52.74 -42.51
C ALA A 648 -61.43 53.28 -42.07
N VAL A 649 -61.10 53.14 -40.79
CA VAL A 649 -59.87 53.64 -40.16
C VAL A 649 -58.73 52.61 -40.22
N SER A 650 -59.04 51.31 -40.17
CA SER A 650 -58.04 50.25 -40.18
C SER A 650 -57.38 50.13 -41.58
N GLY A 651 -56.11 50.54 -41.68
CA GLY A 651 -55.29 50.42 -42.89
C GLY A 651 -55.16 51.67 -43.78
N LYS A 652 -55.63 52.85 -43.34
CA LYS A 652 -55.43 54.13 -44.05
C LYS A 652 -54.60 55.12 -43.23
N SER A 653 -53.99 56.12 -43.90
CA SER A 653 -53.38 57.27 -43.21
C SER A 653 -54.48 58.09 -42.55
N VAL A 654 -54.45 58.18 -41.22
CA VAL A 654 -55.43 58.92 -40.44
C VAL A 654 -54.98 60.39 -40.36
N ASP A 655 -55.64 61.28 -41.10
CA ASP A 655 -55.45 62.74 -41.01
C ASP A 655 -56.65 63.42 -40.31
N THR A 656 -56.53 64.72 -39.99
CA THR A 656 -57.57 65.46 -39.26
C THR A 656 -58.88 65.65 -40.05
N ASP A 657 -58.86 65.44 -41.37
CA ASP A 657 -60.06 65.51 -42.21
C ASP A 657 -60.73 64.13 -42.33
N ALA A 658 -60.00 63.04 -42.06
CA ALA A 658 -60.47 61.65 -42.14
C ALA A 658 -61.08 61.10 -40.84
N VAL A 659 -60.88 61.74 -39.68
CA VAL A 659 -61.47 61.42 -38.36
C VAL A 659 -62.60 62.38 -38.05
#